data_AF-A0A258QRX0-F1
#
_entry.id   AF-A0A258QRX0-F1
#
_cell.length_a   1.000
_cell.length_b   1.000
_cell.length_c   1.000
_cell.angle_alpha   90.00
_cell.angle_beta   90.00
_cell.angle_gamma   90.00
#
_symmetry.space_group_name_H-M   'P 1'
#
loop_
_entity.id
_entity.type
_entity.pdbx_description
1 polymer ?
#
loop_
_entity_poly.entity_id
_entity_poly.type
_entity_poly.pdbx_seq_one_letter_code
_entity_poly.pdbx_strand_id
1 'polypeptide(L)'
;MVIDIEGTLYYANNGGGLDNTSVQIRIQYRPVGTSTWINPSVVTTQGAGFVSGVTENYDVWVQSGYWETQYSGWDDWWWFGWGTEVWVDTSHWETRSRFKVGSNNIITISGASQSPRRATLFIDVTPGTYEVRVIRDTGDSTDARLQNKTNWSVLRSYQQDTSSYVGQNRKGLIIRASEQLNGAIQQLSAQASALAYYWNGSAWVSGYTSNPAHWYMDFAYGRRGSSGKLLYGVGLPASQIDLAALHSWATFCANEGLTFNAVLDGAQTASDILTAIARCGFASPSWSSGKIGVVWDARNASPVAAFGMSNIIKGSFQISYITEQLAEEIIVRYVNPNKDWQQDEVRVTVPGVTTPTRTSSIDLLGCTNTAMAGKFANYLAAQQYYRKRRITWDSDFEGFVCQRGDVVLLSHDLTQWGYSGRLVSIAGNVLTLDRQVPRNGAIEYLMLKRPNGTMTTYTAVAGTGDSDSLTLTSTPTLQSGYELMDHMWFFSPLATPGKKVKILSVQPISESRVTVTATDEDPQFYAAWDGTWQEPTNKTLLLDSIPVISNVKFIETLYKKSAGIFSQIAISFDVKGSYDHTNLRWRINGGYWKKGISFSSSFEFETDEIGLLEVELLPVGLIRSGSTLTASTQIYGVSLPPDNVVEFTIANNNVAWTPVSNIDVTGYEVRWNSANELDWSSAQPLHAGLLTSSPWNLPYTISGGVLL
;
A
#
# COMPACT_ATOMS: atom_id res chain seq x y z
N MET A 1 53.22 25.34 15.43
CA MET A 1 52.71 26.70 15.72
C MET A 1 52.81 27.56 14.47
N VAL A 2 52.02 28.65 14.39
CA VAL A 2 51.93 29.51 13.21
C VAL A 2 51.84 30.98 13.60
N ILE A 3 52.61 31.84 12.93
CA ILE A 3 52.73 33.27 13.23
C ILE A 3 52.41 34.08 11.97
N ASP A 4 51.44 34.98 12.05
CA ASP A 4 51.08 35.89 10.97
C ASP A 4 51.77 37.24 11.15
N ILE A 5 52.60 37.59 10.17
CA ILE A 5 53.30 38.87 10.10
C ILE A 5 52.74 39.70 8.94
N GLU A 6 52.61 40.99 9.16
CA GLU A 6 52.22 41.96 8.12
C GLU A 6 53.18 43.14 8.10
N GLY A 7 53.33 43.78 6.95
CA GLY A 7 54.22 44.92 6.85
C GLY A 7 54.02 45.74 5.59
N THR A 8 54.35 47.02 5.70
CA THR A 8 54.38 47.99 4.60
C THR A 8 55.82 48.46 4.46
N LEU A 9 56.46 48.03 3.37
CA LEU A 9 57.88 48.20 3.09
C LEU A 9 58.01 48.89 1.73
N TYR A 10 58.60 50.08 1.72
CA TYR A 10 59.06 50.76 0.50
C TYR A 10 60.02 51.91 0.82
N TYR A 11 60.83 52.28 -0.18
CA TYR A 11 61.58 53.53 -0.19
C TYR A 11 61.10 54.44 -1.33
N ALA A 12 60.68 55.67 -1.03
CA ALA A 12 60.23 56.62 -2.04
C ALA A 12 61.43 57.27 -2.73
N ASN A 13 61.68 56.90 -3.99
CA ASN A 13 62.84 57.39 -4.75
C ASN A 13 62.60 58.78 -5.37
N ASN A 14 63.65 59.43 -5.84
CA ASN A 14 63.56 60.79 -6.41
C ASN A 14 62.88 60.85 -7.78
N GLY A 15 62.64 59.69 -8.42
CA GLY A 15 61.95 59.58 -9.71
C GLY A 15 60.45 59.32 -9.60
N GLY A 16 59.86 59.37 -8.39
CA GLY A 16 58.43 59.12 -8.16
C GLY A 16 58.05 57.64 -8.08
N GLY A 17 59.04 56.73 -8.06
CA GLY A 17 58.85 55.29 -7.88
C GLY A 17 59.09 54.80 -6.46
N LEU A 18 58.72 53.54 -6.21
CA LEU A 18 58.94 52.85 -4.93
C LEU A 18 60.03 51.79 -5.11
N ASP A 19 61.12 51.93 -4.37
CA ASP A 19 62.21 50.96 -4.34
C ASP A 19 62.01 49.93 -3.22
N ASN A 20 62.62 48.75 -3.41
CA ASN A 20 62.54 47.65 -2.46
C ASN A 20 63.35 47.95 -1.19
N THR A 21 62.75 47.71 -0.03
CA THR A 21 63.43 47.76 1.26
C THR A 21 63.19 46.46 2.03
N SER A 22 64.00 46.21 3.05
CA SER A 22 63.91 44.99 3.85
C SER A 22 64.08 45.22 5.34
N VAL A 23 63.44 44.36 6.14
CA VAL A 23 63.53 44.31 7.61
C VAL A 23 63.87 42.88 8.01
N GLN A 24 64.79 42.75 8.97
CA GLN A 24 65.17 41.48 9.57
C GLN A 24 64.48 41.30 10.91
N ILE A 25 63.87 40.14 11.10
CA ILE A 25 63.28 39.69 12.36
C ILE A 25 63.82 38.31 12.75
N ARG A 26 63.84 37.99 14.05
CA ARG A 26 64.17 36.68 14.61
C ARG A 26 63.02 36.14 15.45
N ILE A 27 62.78 34.84 15.39
CA ILE A 27 61.67 34.22 16.13
C ILE A 27 62.21 33.23 17.15
N GLN A 28 61.80 33.33 18.41
CA GLN A 28 62.24 32.37 19.41
C GLN A 28 61.05 31.83 20.18
N TYR A 29 61.18 30.58 20.61
CA TYR A 29 60.18 29.96 21.45
C TYR A 29 60.84 29.25 22.63
N ARG A 30 60.08 29.04 23.71
CA ARG A 30 60.52 28.22 24.84
C ARG A 30 59.32 27.50 25.48
N PRO A 31 59.48 26.29 26.02
CA PRO A 31 58.43 25.69 26.84
C PRO A 31 58.10 26.58 28.04
N VAL A 32 56.82 26.70 28.39
CA VAL A 32 56.39 27.47 29.57
C VAL A 32 57.11 26.93 30.82
N GLY A 33 57.66 27.85 31.63
CA GLY A 33 58.41 27.50 32.84
C GLY A 33 59.93 27.31 32.65
N THR A 34 60.44 27.45 31.42
CA THR A 34 61.89 27.39 31.15
C THR A 34 62.51 28.78 30.97
N SER A 35 63.81 28.92 31.24
CA SER A 35 64.54 30.20 31.11
C SER A 35 65.19 30.39 29.73
N THR A 36 65.43 29.30 28.99
CA THR A 36 66.24 29.32 27.75
C THR A 36 65.37 29.44 26.51
N TRP A 37 65.67 30.44 25.67
CA TRP A 37 65.00 30.65 24.39
C TRP A 37 65.64 29.80 23.29
N ILE A 38 64.82 29.08 22.54
CA ILE A 38 65.22 28.17 21.47
C ILE A 38 64.99 28.86 20.12
N ASN A 39 65.97 28.73 19.23
CA ASN A 39 65.84 29.15 17.84
C ASN A 39 65.19 27.99 17.03
N PRO A 40 64.13 28.23 16.24
CA PRO A 40 63.59 27.22 15.33
C PRO A 40 64.65 26.76 14.33
N SER A 41 64.77 25.44 14.18
CA SER A 41 65.68 24.82 13.21
C SER A 41 65.21 25.04 11.76
N VAL A 42 63.89 25.11 11.56
CA VAL A 42 63.26 25.40 10.27
C VAL A 42 62.05 26.30 10.49
N VAL A 43 61.94 27.34 9.67
CA VAL A 43 60.74 28.18 9.54
C VAL A 43 60.29 28.11 8.08
N THR A 44 59.00 27.89 7.84
CA THR A 44 58.44 27.77 6.48
C THR A 44 57.31 28.76 6.26
N THR A 45 56.99 29.08 5.01
CA THR A 45 55.89 30.02 4.67
C THR A 45 55.16 29.59 3.41
N GLN A 46 53.90 30.00 3.29
CA GLN A 46 53.07 29.78 2.11
C GLN A 46 53.37 30.84 1.03
N GLY A 47 54.47 30.66 0.32
CA GLY A 47 54.81 31.43 -0.87
C GLY A 47 56.03 32.34 -0.75
N ALA A 48 56.65 32.62 -1.89
CA ALA A 48 57.84 33.45 -2.02
C ALA A 48 57.50 34.94 -2.18
N GLY A 49 58.38 35.82 -1.69
CA GLY A 49 58.47 37.22 -2.15
C GLY A 49 58.16 38.30 -1.11
N PHE A 50 57.27 38.08 -0.14
CA PHE A 50 57.20 38.99 1.02
C PHE A 50 58.27 38.63 2.06
N VAL A 51 58.52 37.33 2.20
CA VAL A 51 59.60 36.78 3.00
C VAL A 51 60.65 36.19 2.07
N SER A 52 61.92 36.46 2.36
CA SER A 52 63.06 35.89 1.64
C SER A 52 63.35 34.47 2.14
N GLY A 53 63.65 33.58 1.20
CA GLY A 53 63.85 32.17 1.50
C GLY A 53 64.27 31.38 0.27
N VAL A 54 64.39 30.07 0.45
CA VAL A 54 64.74 29.12 -0.60
C VAL A 54 63.68 28.04 -0.66
N THR A 55 63.36 27.58 -1.87
CA THR A 55 62.55 26.37 -2.03
C THR A 55 63.44 25.16 -1.72
N GLU A 56 63.08 24.37 -0.72
CA GLU A 56 63.72 23.08 -0.45
C GLU A 56 62.75 21.94 -0.76
N ASN A 57 63.30 20.85 -1.28
CA ASN A 57 62.60 19.59 -1.40
C ASN A 57 62.85 18.78 -0.13
N TYR A 58 61.81 18.14 0.38
CA TYR A 58 61.88 17.26 1.54
C TYR A 58 61.01 16.04 1.26
N ASP A 59 61.49 14.88 1.69
CA ASP A 59 60.75 13.63 1.53
C ASP A 59 59.83 13.43 2.72
N VAL A 60 58.56 13.17 2.43
CA VAL A 60 57.55 12.81 3.42
C VAL A 60 57.17 11.37 3.21
N TRP A 61 57.17 10.60 4.29
CA TRP A 61 56.55 9.29 4.28
C TRP A 61 55.03 9.46 4.28
N VAL A 62 54.40 9.12 3.18
CA VAL A 62 52.94 9.12 3.08
C VAL A 62 52.47 7.70 3.35
N GLN A 63 51.86 7.49 4.52
CA GLN A 63 51.24 6.21 4.81
C GLN A 63 49.95 6.07 3.99
N SER A 64 49.92 5.06 3.13
CA SER A 64 48.81 4.82 2.21
C SER A 64 48.68 3.33 1.93
N GLY A 65 47.49 2.85 1.63
CA GLY A 65 47.28 1.48 1.20
C GLY A 65 45.81 1.23 0.89
N TYR A 66 45.51 0.02 0.46
CA TYR A 66 44.14 -0.46 0.29
C TYR A 66 44.06 -1.95 0.66
N TRP A 67 42.86 -2.36 1.10
CA TRP A 67 42.60 -3.77 1.36
C TRP A 67 42.31 -4.44 0.03
N GLU A 68 43.08 -5.48 -0.28
CA GLU A 68 42.90 -6.31 -1.46
C GLU A 68 42.57 -7.73 -1.00
N THR A 69 41.57 -8.34 -1.63
CA THR A 69 41.28 -9.76 -1.41
C THR A 69 42.16 -10.58 -2.33
N GLN A 70 43.20 -11.20 -1.77
CA GLN A 70 44.09 -12.08 -2.52
C GLN A 70 43.61 -13.52 -2.41
N TYR A 71 43.55 -14.19 -3.56
CA TYR A 71 43.17 -15.60 -3.66
C TYR A 71 44.46 -16.42 -3.77
N SER A 72 44.78 -17.23 -2.76
CA SER A 72 45.94 -18.12 -2.83
C SER A 72 45.58 -19.41 -3.58
N GLY A 73 46.17 -19.62 -4.75
CA GLY A 73 46.15 -20.91 -5.45
C GLY A 73 46.67 -20.84 -6.88
N TRP A 74 47.78 -21.53 -7.16
CA TRP A 74 48.20 -21.92 -8.51
C TRP A 74 47.43 -23.16 -8.94
N ASP A 75 46.11 -23.05 -9.04
CA ASP A 75 45.28 -24.01 -9.77
C ASP A 75 44.15 -23.21 -10.41
N ASP A 76 44.42 -22.73 -11.62
CA ASP A 76 43.37 -22.49 -12.60
C ASP A 76 42.45 -23.71 -12.58
N TRP A 77 41.12 -23.50 -12.52
CA TRP A 77 40.04 -24.49 -12.75
C TRP A 77 39.03 -24.78 -11.62
N TRP A 78 39.11 -24.23 -10.40
CA TRP A 78 37.96 -24.29 -9.45
C TRP A 78 37.78 -23.02 -8.60
N TRP A 79 36.67 -22.29 -8.84
CA TRP A 79 36.35 -20.96 -8.28
C TRP A 79 35.73 -21.02 -6.87
N PHE A 80 36.46 -21.54 -5.88
CA PHE A 80 36.09 -21.42 -4.44
C PHE A 80 37.33 -21.26 -3.56
N GLY A 81 38.18 -20.29 -3.89
CA GLY A 81 39.26 -19.85 -2.99
C GLY A 81 38.70 -18.94 -1.89
N TRP A 82 38.96 -19.26 -0.61
CA TRP A 82 38.73 -18.35 0.50
C TRP A 82 39.67 -17.16 0.35
N GLY A 83 39.18 -16.07 -0.24
CA GLY A 83 39.94 -14.83 -0.39
C GLY A 83 40.40 -14.35 0.98
N THR A 84 41.71 -14.21 1.16
CA THR A 84 42.26 -13.60 2.38
C THR A 84 42.37 -12.11 2.13
N GLU A 85 41.72 -11.29 2.96
CA GLU A 85 41.91 -9.85 2.93
C GLU A 85 43.32 -9.54 3.43
N VAL A 86 44.18 -9.08 2.53
CA VAL A 86 45.54 -8.68 2.83
C VAL A 86 45.61 -7.16 2.72
N TRP A 87 46.24 -6.52 3.69
CA TRP A 87 46.54 -5.11 3.59
C TRP A 87 47.69 -4.90 2.61
N VAL A 88 47.42 -4.24 1.48
CA VAL A 88 48.46 -3.85 0.53
C VAL A 88 48.92 -2.46 0.92
N ASP A 89 50.12 -2.40 1.49
CA ASP A 89 50.78 -1.15 1.84
C ASP A 89 51.32 -0.47 0.57
N THR A 90 50.74 0.66 0.19
CA THR A 90 51.23 1.54 -0.89
C THR A 90 51.92 2.78 -0.33
N SER A 91 52.41 2.71 0.91
CA SER A 91 53.16 3.79 1.51
C SER A 91 54.43 4.03 0.72
N HIS A 92 54.68 5.29 0.41
CA HIS A 92 55.84 5.69 -0.36
C HIS A 92 56.41 6.99 0.18
N TRP A 93 57.68 7.21 -0.12
CA TRP A 93 58.31 8.51 0.06
C TRP A 93 57.84 9.41 -1.09
N GLU A 94 57.16 10.50 -0.74
CA GLU A 94 56.78 11.55 -1.67
C GLU A 94 57.72 12.75 -1.45
N THR A 95 58.46 13.14 -2.48
CA THR A 95 59.24 14.39 -2.45
C THR A 95 58.30 15.57 -2.60
N ARG A 96 58.17 16.38 -1.55
CA ARG A 96 57.39 17.61 -1.55
C ARG A 96 58.31 18.82 -1.54
N SER A 97 57.87 19.92 -2.14
CA SER A 97 58.59 21.20 -2.08
C SER A 97 57.95 22.14 -1.08
N ARG A 98 58.75 22.83 -0.27
CA ARG A 98 58.29 23.91 0.62
C ARG A 98 59.21 25.11 0.53
N PHE A 99 58.68 26.30 0.80
CA PHE A 99 59.48 27.51 0.87
C PHE A 99 59.99 27.71 2.30
N LYS A 100 61.29 27.50 2.49
CA LYS A 100 61.99 27.67 3.77
C LYS A 100 62.55 29.07 3.89
N VAL A 101 62.32 29.66 5.04
CA VAL A 101 62.73 31.03 5.36
C VAL A 101 64.13 31.02 5.94
N GLY A 102 65.11 31.43 5.13
CA GLY A 102 66.50 31.70 5.53
C GLY A 102 67.25 30.54 6.22
N SER A 103 68.51 30.78 6.59
CA SER A 103 69.25 29.96 7.55
C SER A 103 69.42 30.75 8.85
N ASN A 104 69.41 30.08 10.00
CA ASN A 104 69.70 30.65 11.32
C ASN A 104 68.63 31.57 11.95
N ASN A 105 67.34 31.27 11.79
CA ASN A 105 66.24 31.95 12.49
C ASN A 105 66.07 33.45 12.17
N ILE A 106 66.85 34.00 11.24
CA ILE A 106 66.69 35.37 10.74
C ILE A 106 65.79 35.34 9.51
N ILE A 107 64.72 36.10 9.58
CA ILE A 107 63.68 36.22 8.56
C ILE A 107 63.79 37.61 7.96
N THR A 108 64.13 37.68 6.67
CA THR A 108 64.20 38.94 5.93
C THR A 108 62.89 39.15 5.19
N ILE A 109 62.15 40.19 5.58
CA ILE A 109 60.89 40.60 4.96
C ILE A 109 61.21 41.75 4.01
N SER A 110 60.73 41.69 2.76
CA SER A 110 61.02 42.71 1.74
C SER A 110 59.78 43.15 0.96
N GLY A 111 59.77 44.42 0.54
CA GLY A 111 58.71 44.96 -0.31
C GLY A 111 59.05 46.33 -0.91
N ALA A 112 58.29 46.67 -1.97
CA ALA A 112 58.33 47.95 -2.68
C ALA A 112 56.90 48.50 -2.90
N SER A 113 55.98 48.27 -1.95
CA SER A 113 54.55 48.58 -2.12
C SER A 113 53.98 49.30 -0.90
N GLN A 114 53.07 50.24 -1.15
CA GLN A 114 52.29 50.92 -0.10
C GLN A 114 51.19 50.04 0.48
N SER A 115 50.74 49.01 -0.25
CA SER A 115 49.75 48.05 0.24
C SER A 115 50.39 47.10 1.26
N PRO A 116 49.77 46.90 2.44
CA PRO A 116 50.24 45.92 3.42
C PRO A 116 50.36 44.52 2.79
N ARG A 117 51.51 43.90 2.94
CA ARG A 117 51.74 42.50 2.55
C ARG A 117 51.77 41.64 3.80
N ARG A 118 51.35 40.38 3.67
CA ARG A 118 51.25 39.41 4.78
C ARG A 118 52.04 38.15 4.45
N ALA A 119 52.61 37.54 5.47
CA ALA A 119 53.12 36.17 5.40
C ALA A 119 52.76 35.40 6.67
N THR A 120 52.52 34.10 6.48
CA THR A 120 52.21 33.16 7.54
C THR A 120 53.41 32.23 7.71
N LEU A 121 54.04 32.29 8.88
CA LEU A 121 55.24 31.54 9.23
C LEU A 121 54.85 30.29 10.03
N PHE A 122 55.28 29.12 9.57
CA PHE A 122 55.02 27.83 10.22
C PHE A 122 56.30 27.32 10.89
N ILE A 123 56.14 26.91 12.15
CA ILE A 123 57.21 26.35 12.99
C ILE A 123 56.70 25.07 13.62
N ASP A 124 57.34 23.95 13.31
CA ASP A 124 57.00 22.65 13.91
C ASP A 124 57.65 22.54 15.30
N VAL A 125 56.82 22.21 16.30
CA VAL A 125 57.24 21.98 17.68
C VAL A 125 56.56 20.74 18.22
N THR A 126 57.21 20.09 19.20
CA THR A 126 56.59 18.95 19.88
C THR A 126 55.36 19.39 20.67
N PRO A 127 54.37 18.50 20.93
CA PRO A 127 53.18 18.84 21.69
C PRO A 127 53.54 19.41 23.08
N GLY A 128 53.00 20.59 23.40
CA GLY A 128 53.28 21.28 24.66
C GLY A 128 52.84 22.74 24.65
N THR A 129 53.00 23.43 25.79
CA THR A 129 52.72 24.86 25.93
C THR A 129 54.01 25.66 25.80
N TYR A 130 54.01 26.66 24.91
CA TYR A 130 55.20 27.45 24.59
C TYR A 130 54.93 28.95 24.72
N GLU A 131 55.94 29.69 25.16
CA GLU A 131 56.03 31.13 24.99
C GLU A 131 56.79 31.45 23.71
N VAL A 132 56.32 32.45 22.97
CA VAL A 132 56.88 32.83 21.67
C VAL A 132 57.20 34.32 21.67
N ARG A 133 58.37 34.69 21.14
CA ARG A 133 58.74 36.08 20.91
C ARG A 133 59.26 36.30 19.50
N VAL A 134 58.99 37.49 18.98
CA VAL A 134 59.56 37.98 17.73
C VAL A 134 60.41 39.19 18.06
N ILE A 135 61.68 39.15 17.66
CA ILE A 135 62.67 40.21 17.87
C ILE A 135 62.91 40.86 16.51
N ARG A 136 62.81 42.19 16.44
CA ARG A 136 63.18 42.92 15.23
C ARG A 136 64.64 43.36 15.35
N ASP A 137 65.47 42.94 14.40
CA ASP A 137 66.91 43.27 14.39
C ASP A 137 67.20 44.56 13.63
N THR A 138 66.41 44.89 12.60
CA THR A 138 66.52 46.16 11.88
C THR A 138 65.80 47.27 12.66
N GLY A 139 66.52 48.32 13.06
CA GLY A 139 65.94 49.46 13.78
C GLY A 139 64.81 50.17 13.02
N ASP A 140 64.02 50.95 13.76
CA ASP A 140 63.03 51.85 13.16
C ASP A 140 63.72 52.97 12.38
N SER A 141 63.15 53.33 11.23
CA SER A 141 63.62 54.45 10.44
C SER A 141 62.94 55.74 10.88
N THR A 142 63.70 56.82 11.01
CA THR A 142 63.17 58.19 11.18
C THR A 142 63.05 58.95 9.85
N ASP A 143 63.51 58.37 8.74
CA ASP A 143 63.40 58.95 7.40
C ASP A 143 61.95 58.86 6.88
N ALA A 144 61.35 60.00 6.54
CA ALA A 144 60.01 60.10 5.97
C ALA A 144 59.86 59.34 4.64
N ARG A 145 60.97 59.12 3.91
CA ARG A 145 60.99 58.42 2.61
C ARG A 145 61.09 56.91 2.74
N LEU A 146 61.44 56.39 3.91
CA LEU A 146 61.59 54.96 4.17
C LEU A 146 60.47 54.48 5.09
N GLN A 147 59.55 53.68 4.55
CA GLN A 147 58.58 52.95 5.37
C GLN A 147 59.07 51.54 5.61
N ASN A 148 59.28 51.19 6.89
CA ASN A 148 59.71 49.87 7.32
C ASN A 148 58.85 49.28 8.45
N LYS A 149 57.54 49.57 8.42
CA LYS A 149 56.59 49.15 9.45
C LYS A 149 56.30 47.65 9.31
N THR A 150 56.47 46.92 10.42
CA THR A 150 56.14 45.51 10.56
C THR A 150 55.26 45.30 11.78
N ASN A 151 54.20 44.50 11.66
CA ASN A 151 53.27 44.18 12.73
C ASN A 151 53.12 42.66 12.87
N TRP A 152 53.00 42.18 14.11
CA TRP A 152 52.59 40.82 14.41
C TRP A 152 51.07 40.83 14.55
N SER A 153 50.39 40.15 13.63
CA SER A 153 48.93 40.11 13.59
C SER A 153 48.36 39.05 14.54
N VAL A 154 48.76 37.78 14.38
CA VAL A 154 48.17 36.65 15.11
C VAL A 154 49.22 35.56 15.39
N LEU A 155 49.10 34.88 16.54
CA LEU A 155 49.75 33.60 16.82
C LEU A 155 48.68 32.51 16.95
N ARG A 156 48.85 31.43 16.18
CA ARG A 156 47.98 30.25 16.19
C ARG A 156 48.77 29.03 16.61
N SER A 157 48.14 28.14 17.37
CA SER A 157 48.68 26.82 17.68
C SER A 157 47.76 25.75 17.09
N TYR A 158 48.36 24.69 16.56
CA TYR A 158 47.66 23.53 16.05
C TYR A 158 48.09 22.34 16.90
N GLN A 159 47.13 21.59 17.41
CA GLN A 159 47.37 20.33 18.11
C GLN A 159 47.11 19.19 17.15
N GLN A 160 47.91 18.12 17.25
CA GLN A 160 47.68 16.91 16.49
C GLN A 160 46.46 16.20 17.07
N ASP A 161 45.55 15.84 16.18
CA ASP A 161 44.32 15.13 16.50
C ASP A 161 44.56 13.63 16.43
N THR A 162 44.46 12.93 17.56
CA THR A 162 44.67 11.48 17.68
C THR A 162 43.38 10.68 17.51
N SER A 163 42.27 11.32 17.15
CA SER A 163 40.97 10.64 17.02
C SER A 163 40.94 9.73 15.79
N SER A 164 40.22 8.61 15.90
CA SER A 164 40.00 7.70 14.77
C SER A 164 38.85 8.19 13.89
N TYR A 165 39.15 8.47 12.62
CA TYR A 165 38.20 8.97 11.62
C TYR A 165 37.76 7.89 10.62
N VAL A 166 37.87 6.62 11.00
CA VAL A 166 37.50 5.49 10.13
C VAL A 166 36.03 5.60 9.71
N GLY A 167 35.77 5.51 8.41
CA GLY A 167 34.43 5.63 7.83
C GLY A 167 33.99 7.07 7.50
N GLN A 168 34.82 8.08 7.77
CA GLN A 168 34.53 9.48 7.42
C GLN A 168 35.44 9.97 6.30
N ASN A 169 34.86 10.52 5.23
CA ASN A 169 35.61 11.20 4.18
C ASN A 169 35.77 12.68 4.54
N ARG A 170 37.00 13.14 4.78
CA ARG A 170 37.29 14.55 5.11
C ARG A 170 37.81 15.27 3.86
N LYS A 171 37.17 16.38 3.50
CA LYS A 171 37.62 17.28 2.43
C LYS A 171 38.03 18.62 3.04
N GLY A 172 39.22 19.09 2.69
CA GLY A 172 39.69 20.43 3.06
C GLY A 172 39.51 21.39 1.88
N LEU A 173 39.09 22.62 2.17
CA LEU A 173 38.95 23.69 1.18
C LEU A 173 39.91 24.82 1.53
N ILE A 174 40.79 25.18 0.58
CA ILE A 174 41.70 26.33 0.69
C ILE A 174 41.26 27.33 -0.39
N ILE A 175 40.80 28.50 0.02
CA ILE A 175 40.35 29.57 -0.89
C ILE A 175 41.29 30.77 -0.75
N ARG A 176 41.65 31.37 -1.87
CA ARG A 176 42.37 32.64 -1.89
C ARG A 176 41.43 33.75 -1.43
N ALA A 177 41.80 34.46 -0.36
CA ALA A 177 41.10 35.67 0.05
C ALA A 177 41.24 36.75 -1.05
N SER A 178 40.16 37.01 -1.78
CA SER A 178 40.00 38.14 -2.69
C SER A 178 39.17 39.23 -1.98
N GLU A 179 39.23 40.48 -2.43
CA GLU A 179 38.46 41.59 -1.84
C GLU A 179 36.94 41.34 -1.80
N GLN A 180 36.44 40.38 -2.59
CA GLN A 180 35.03 39.95 -2.65
C GLN A 180 34.66 38.88 -1.61
N LEU A 181 35.64 38.20 -1.01
CA LEU A 181 35.42 37.13 -0.02
C LEU A 181 36.02 37.57 1.32
N ASN A 182 35.18 38.13 2.19
CA ASN A 182 35.56 38.58 3.53
C ASN A 182 34.77 37.80 4.60
N GLY A 183 35.47 37.23 5.58
CA GLY A 183 34.87 36.51 6.70
C GLY A 183 35.01 34.98 6.66
N ALA A 184 34.42 34.32 7.66
CA ALA A 184 34.36 32.86 7.74
C ALA A 184 33.29 32.32 6.78
N ILE A 185 33.56 31.18 6.13
CA ILE A 185 32.57 30.48 5.30
C ILE A 185 31.44 30.01 6.21
N GLN A 186 30.24 30.56 6.03
CA GLN A 186 29.08 30.22 6.85
C GLN A 186 28.38 28.93 6.39
N GLN A 187 28.40 28.64 5.09
CA GLN A 187 27.77 27.46 4.49
C GLN A 187 28.68 26.88 3.41
N LEU A 188 28.84 25.55 3.43
CA LEU A 188 29.54 24.78 2.41
C LEU A 188 28.60 23.66 1.95
N SER A 189 28.20 23.72 0.68
CA SER A 189 27.41 22.67 0.03
C SER A 189 28.29 21.87 -0.91
N ALA A 190 28.07 20.56 -0.97
CA ALA A 190 28.79 19.67 -1.88
C ALA A 190 27.83 18.66 -2.52
N GLN A 191 28.07 18.35 -3.79
CA GLN A 191 27.44 17.22 -4.46
C GLN A 191 28.33 16.00 -4.25
N ALA A 192 27.77 14.95 -3.67
CA ALA A 192 28.47 13.71 -3.40
C ALA A 192 27.76 12.53 -4.08
N SER A 193 28.54 11.53 -4.49
CA SER A 193 28.03 10.26 -4.99
C SER A 193 28.61 9.14 -4.16
N ALA A 194 27.76 8.24 -3.70
CA ALA A 194 28.17 7.04 -3.00
C ALA A 194 28.12 5.85 -3.96
N LEU A 195 29.14 4.99 -3.92
CA LEU A 195 29.09 3.66 -4.53
C LEU A 195 28.05 2.85 -3.75
N ALA A 196 27.41 1.86 -4.37
CA ALA A 196 26.58 0.83 -3.75
C ALA A 196 27.10 -0.56 -4.16
N TYR A 197 27.01 -1.55 -3.28
CA TYR A 197 27.30 -2.95 -3.59
C TYR A 197 26.02 -3.65 -4.05
N TYR A 198 25.95 -3.99 -5.33
CA TYR A 198 24.75 -4.56 -5.94
C TYR A 198 25.08 -5.56 -7.06
N TRP A 199 24.10 -6.35 -7.44
CA TRP A 199 24.21 -7.28 -8.56
C TRP A 199 23.92 -6.58 -9.88
N ASN A 200 24.86 -6.57 -10.81
CA ASN A 200 24.68 -5.93 -12.12
C ASN A 200 23.97 -6.80 -13.17
N GLY A 201 23.51 -8.00 -12.78
CA GLY A 201 22.96 -9.01 -13.69
C GLY A 201 23.89 -10.20 -13.93
N SER A 202 25.19 -10.04 -13.70
CA SER A 202 26.22 -11.06 -13.96
C SER A 202 27.17 -11.31 -12.79
N ALA A 203 27.49 -10.25 -12.03
CA ALA A 203 28.38 -10.29 -10.89
C ALA A 203 27.96 -9.25 -9.84
N TRP A 204 28.39 -9.48 -8.60
CA TRP A 204 28.32 -8.47 -7.55
C TRP A 204 29.40 -7.42 -7.79
N VAL A 205 29.00 -6.14 -7.83
CA VAL A 205 29.90 -5.02 -8.11
C VAL A 205 29.66 -3.87 -7.14
N SER A 206 30.72 -3.13 -6.84
CA SER A 206 30.64 -1.84 -6.17
C SER A 206 30.66 -0.74 -7.22
N GLY A 207 29.51 -0.10 -7.46
CA GLY A 207 29.35 0.87 -8.54
C GLY A 207 28.41 2.01 -8.19
N TYR A 208 28.39 3.06 -9.01
CA TYR A 208 27.40 4.13 -8.87
C TYR A 208 26.06 3.68 -9.42
N THR A 209 25.01 3.85 -8.64
CA THR A 209 23.64 3.50 -9.06
C THR A 209 22.64 4.41 -8.38
N SER A 210 21.52 4.65 -9.05
CA SER A 210 20.36 5.34 -8.48
C SER A 210 19.17 4.38 -8.31
N ASN A 211 19.31 3.08 -8.58
CA ASN A 211 18.20 2.14 -8.47
C ASN A 211 17.86 1.89 -6.99
N PRO A 212 16.60 2.08 -6.55
CA PRO A 212 16.17 1.84 -5.17
C PRO A 212 16.48 0.42 -4.68
N ALA A 213 16.35 -0.60 -5.55
CA ALA A 213 16.59 -1.99 -5.18
C ALA A 213 18.06 -2.27 -4.85
N HIS A 214 18.98 -1.64 -5.59
CA HIS A 214 20.41 -1.76 -5.33
C HIS A 214 20.80 -1.09 -4.00
N TRP A 215 20.21 0.07 -3.71
CA TRP A 215 20.39 0.74 -2.42
C TRP A 215 19.79 -0.06 -1.26
N TYR A 216 18.65 -0.71 -1.47
CA TYR A 216 18.05 -1.60 -0.48
C TYR A 216 18.95 -2.81 -0.18
N MET A 217 19.54 -3.42 -1.22
CA MET A 217 20.52 -4.51 -1.05
C MET A 217 21.77 -4.04 -0.29
N ASP A 218 22.40 -2.94 -0.71
CA ASP A 218 23.60 -2.39 -0.04
C ASP A 218 23.31 -2.04 1.43
N PHE A 219 22.14 -1.45 1.72
CA PHE A 219 21.74 -1.13 3.10
C PHE A 219 21.48 -2.39 3.94
N ALA A 220 20.87 -3.42 3.36
CA ALA A 220 20.60 -4.68 4.04
C ALA A 220 21.90 -5.43 4.35
N TYR A 221 22.81 -5.53 3.39
CA TYR A 221 24.15 -6.09 3.61
C TYR A 221 24.97 -5.27 4.62
N GLY A 222 24.85 -3.96 4.54
CA GLY A 222 25.61 -3.00 5.33
C GLY A 222 27.08 -2.93 4.93
N ARG A 223 27.71 -1.79 5.25
CA ARG A 223 29.14 -1.57 5.02
C ARG A 223 29.91 -1.76 6.28
N ARG A 224 30.98 -2.53 6.20
CA ARG A 224 31.91 -2.76 7.31
C ARG A 224 33.22 -2.03 7.02
N GLY A 225 33.82 -1.45 8.06
CA GLY A 225 35.15 -0.88 7.97
C GLY A 225 36.23 -1.96 7.99
N SER A 226 37.49 -1.57 7.83
CA SER A 226 38.66 -2.47 7.89
C SER A 226 38.82 -3.25 9.20
N SER A 227 38.16 -2.82 10.27
CA SER A 227 38.12 -3.51 11.56
C SER A 227 36.94 -4.50 11.69
N GLY A 228 36.17 -4.72 10.62
CA GLY A 228 34.95 -5.55 10.62
C GLY A 228 33.72 -4.91 11.28
N LYS A 229 33.89 -3.73 11.90
CA LYS A 229 32.79 -2.96 12.50
C LYS A 229 31.84 -2.44 11.44
N LEU A 230 30.54 -2.56 11.70
CA LEU A 230 29.48 -2.02 10.85
C LEU A 230 29.50 -0.49 10.91
N LEU A 231 29.73 0.14 9.76
CA LEU A 231 29.73 1.59 9.59
C LEU A 231 28.35 2.11 9.19
N TYR A 232 27.62 1.33 8.39
CA TYR A 232 26.34 1.73 7.78
C TYR A 232 25.48 0.51 7.46
N GLY A 233 24.16 0.65 7.51
CA GLY A 233 23.20 -0.40 7.16
C GLY A 233 22.85 -1.34 8.30
N VAL A 234 22.21 -2.47 7.96
CA VAL A 234 21.74 -3.48 8.93
C VAL A 234 22.81 -4.52 9.25
N GLY A 235 23.65 -4.88 8.26
CA GLY A 235 24.74 -5.82 8.47
C GLY A 235 24.36 -7.30 8.30
N LEU A 236 23.32 -7.62 7.53
CA LEU A 236 22.78 -8.97 7.38
C LEU A 236 23.58 -9.81 6.37
N PRO A 237 23.71 -11.13 6.58
CA PRO A 237 24.30 -12.02 5.59
C PRO A 237 23.35 -12.25 4.41
N ALA A 238 23.91 -12.60 3.24
CA ALA A 238 23.17 -12.90 2.01
C ALA A 238 22.04 -13.93 2.22
N SER A 239 22.23 -14.89 3.13
CA SER A 239 21.24 -15.94 3.43
C SER A 239 19.95 -15.42 4.07
N GLN A 240 20.01 -14.26 4.74
CA GLN A 240 18.87 -13.60 5.39
C GLN A 240 18.21 -12.53 4.51
N ILE A 241 18.70 -12.34 3.28
CA ILE A 241 18.20 -11.37 2.31
C ILE A 241 17.53 -12.13 1.16
N ASP A 242 16.33 -11.69 0.77
CA ASP A 242 15.64 -12.23 -0.39
C ASP A 242 16.18 -11.64 -1.70
N LEU A 243 17.35 -12.12 -2.11
CA LEU A 243 18.05 -11.63 -3.30
C LEU A 243 17.24 -11.82 -4.58
N ALA A 244 16.48 -12.92 -4.70
CA ALA A 244 15.68 -13.21 -5.89
C ALA A 244 14.55 -12.19 -6.07
N ALA A 245 13.82 -11.88 -4.99
CA ALA A 245 12.80 -10.84 -5.01
C ALA A 245 13.41 -9.46 -5.30
N LEU A 246 14.55 -9.14 -4.68
CA LEU A 246 15.22 -7.86 -4.89
C LEU A 246 15.78 -7.68 -6.31
N HIS A 247 16.25 -8.74 -6.98
CA HIS A 247 16.69 -8.67 -8.39
C HIS A 247 15.50 -8.44 -9.34
N SER A 248 14.37 -9.11 -9.08
CA SER A 248 13.12 -8.90 -9.83
C SER A 248 12.62 -7.46 -9.66
N TRP A 249 12.68 -6.94 -8.43
CA TRP A 249 12.35 -5.55 -8.14
C TRP A 249 13.33 -4.55 -8.76
N ALA A 250 14.63 -4.85 -8.80
CA ALA A 250 15.62 -4.02 -9.48
C ALA A 250 15.32 -3.84 -10.97
N THR A 251 14.90 -4.93 -11.63
CA THR A 251 14.47 -4.90 -13.03
C THR A 251 13.21 -4.06 -13.21
N PHE A 252 12.23 -4.20 -12.31
CA PHE A 252 11.03 -3.37 -12.29
C PHE A 252 11.35 -1.88 -12.12
N CYS A 253 12.18 -1.52 -11.14
CA CYS A 253 12.61 -0.13 -10.92
C CYS A 253 13.32 0.45 -12.15
N ALA A 254 14.16 -0.33 -12.82
CA ALA A 254 14.84 0.10 -14.04
C ALA A 254 13.85 0.35 -15.20
N ASN A 255 12.87 -0.53 -15.39
CA ASN A 255 11.86 -0.40 -16.44
C ASN A 255 10.91 0.78 -16.20
N GLU A 256 10.55 1.06 -14.95
CA GLU A 256 9.66 2.17 -14.59
C GLU A 256 10.39 3.51 -14.41
N GLY A 257 11.72 3.52 -14.45
CA GLY A 257 12.55 4.74 -14.30
C GLY A 257 12.61 5.28 -12.87
N LEU A 258 12.54 4.40 -11.86
CA LEU A 258 12.51 4.78 -10.45
C LEU A 258 13.92 4.96 -9.89
N THR A 259 14.11 6.00 -9.08
CA THR A 259 15.41 6.38 -8.55
C THR A 259 15.38 6.71 -7.06
N PHE A 260 16.46 6.41 -6.35
CA PHE A 260 16.69 6.81 -4.97
C PHE A 260 18.06 7.47 -4.83
N ASN A 261 18.06 8.78 -4.55
CA ASN A 261 19.23 9.63 -4.36
C ASN A 261 19.02 10.49 -3.10
N ALA A 262 19.03 9.86 -1.92
CA ALA A 262 18.86 10.57 -0.65
C ALA A 262 20.21 10.91 0.00
N VAL A 263 20.27 12.03 0.69
CA VAL A 263 21.32 12.35 1.65
C VAL A 263 20.78 12.03 3.05
N LEU A 264 21.51 11.19 3.79
CA LEU A 264 21.15 10.81 5.16
C LEU A 264 22.08 11.57 6.12
N ASP A 265 21.58 12.63 6.73
CA ASP A 265 22.33 13.57 7.59
C ASP A 265 21.96 13.48 9.09
N GLY A 266 20.85 12.82 9.42
CA GLY A 266 20.35 12.62 10.78
C GLY A 266 20.33 11.16 11.23
N ALA A 267 20.20 10.96 12.55
CA ALA A 267 19.95 9.64 13.11
C ALA A 267 18.54 9.15 12.75
N GLN A 268 18.45 8.04 12.02
CA GLN A 268 17.20 7.39 11.63
C GLN A 268 17.27 5.90 11.90
N THR A 269 16.13 5.25 12.14
CA THR A 269 16.13 3.80 12.31
C THR A 269 16.35 3.10 10.97
N ALA A 270 16.97 1.93 11.00
CA ALA A 270 17.17 1.12 9.79
C ALA A 270 15.84 0.78 9.09
N SER A 271 14.77 0.57 9.87
CA SER A 271 13.43 0.30 9.32
C SER A 271 12.87 1.50 8.56
N ASP A 272 13.07 2.72 9.06
CA ASP A 272 12.61 3.94 8.40
C ASP A 272 13.34 4.17 7.07
N ILE A 273 14.66 3.95 7.05
CA ILE A 273 15.47 4.07 5.83
C ILE A 273 15.04 3.01 4.80
N LEU A 274 14.90 1.75 5.20
CA LEU A 274 14.42 0.69 4.30
C LEU A 274 13.01 0.99 3.76
N THR A 275 12.14 1.54 4.60
CA THR A 275 10.78 1.97 4.18
C THR A 275 10.85 3.14 3.20
N ALA A 276 11.73 4.12 3.42
CA ALA A 276 11.93 5.24 2.52
C ALA A 276 12.47 4.79 1.14
N ILE A 277 13.46 3.89 1.14
CA ILE A 277 14.00 3.29 -0.09
C ILE A 277 12.90 2.50 -0.81
N ALA A 278 12.18 1.64 -0.10
CA ALA A 278 11.09 0.83 -0.66
C ALA A 278 9.99 1.70 -1.26
N ARG A 279 9.58 2.77 -0.57
CA ARG A 279 8.54 3.70 -1.03
C ARG A 279 8.92 4.38 -2.35
N CYS A 280 10.18 4.73 -2.54
CA CYS A 280 10.68 5.27 -3.81
C CYS A 280 10.58 4.26 -4.97
N GLY A 281 10.66 2.96 -4.70
CA GLY A 281 10.46 1.92 -5.72
C GLY A 281 9.04 1.34 -5.75
N PHE A 282 8.02 2.05 -5.26
CA PHE A 282 6.62 1.58 -5.17
C PHE A 282 6.46 0.25 -4.41
N ALA A 283 7.29 0.05 -3.41
CA ALA A 283 7.35 -1.15 -2.61
C ALA A 283 7.19 -0.86 -1.13
N SER A 284 7.01 -1.93 -0.37
CA SER A 284 7.05 -1.92 1.10
C SER A 284 7.94 -3.07 1.58
N PRO A 285 8.69 -2.89 2.69
CA PRO A 285 9.45 -3.99 3.29
C PRO A 285 8.53 -5.17 3.63
N SER A 286 9.04 -6.39 3.45
CA SER A 286 8.34 -7.63 3.77
C SER A 286 9.29 -8.66 4.39
N TRP A 287 8.72 -9.53 5.22
CA TRP A 287 9.37 -10.66 5.85
C TRP A 287 8.69 -11.99 5.50
N SER A 288 7.84 -11.99 4.47
CA SER A 288 6.99 -13.13 4.11
C SER A 288 7.75 -14.40 3.71
N SER A 289 8.96 -14.26 3.16
CA SER A 289 9.85 -15.39 2.84
C SER A 289 10.72 -15.85 4.02
N GLY A 290 10.54 -15.26 5.22
CA GLY A 290 11.44 -15.46 6.36
C GLY A 290 12.79 -14.74 6.22
N LYS A 291 12.97 -13.99 5.12
CA LYS A 291 14.13 -13.16 4.81
C LYS A 291 13.67 -11.72 4.64
N ILE A 292 14.59 -10.77 4.78
CA ILE A 292 14.29 -9.38 4.48
C ILE A 292 14.13 -9.21 2.96
N GLY A 293 12.99 -8.72 2.55
CA GLY A 293 12.65 -8.51 1.15
C GLY A 293 11.66 -7.37 0.99
N VAL A 294 11.04 -7.32 -0.19
CA VAL A 294 10.11 -6.26 -0.56
C VAL A 294 8.89 -6.84 -1.26
N VAL A 295 7.75 -6.17 -1.08
CA VAL A 295 6.51 -6.42 -1.81
C VAL A 295 6.16 -5.15 -2.56
N TRP A 296 5.95 -5.25 -3.87
CA TRP A 296 5.63 -4.12 -4.74
C TRP A 296 4.38 -4.38 -5.60
N ASP A 297 3.86 -3.32 -6.20
CA ASP A 297 2.79 -3.38 -7.19
C ASP A 297 3.42 -3.61 -8.58
N ALA A 298 3.28 -4.83 -9.11
CA ALA A 298 3.84 -5.22 -10.40
C ALA A 298 2.76 -5.24 -11.49
N ARG A 299 3.02 -4.60 -12.63
CA ARG A 299 2.12 -4.64 -13.79
C ARG A 299 1.93 -6.07 -14.27
N ASN A 300 0.68 -6.45 -14.55
CA ASN A 300 0.32 -7.75 -15.13
C ASN A 300 0.83 -8.96 -14.35
N ALA A 301 0.85 -8.87 -13.01
CA ALA A 301 1.17 -10.02 -12.18
C ALA A 301 0.28 -11.23 -12.53
N SER A 302 0.93 -12.39 -12.66
CA SER A 302 0.24 -13.66 -12.90
C SER A 302 -0.40 -14.15 -11.60
N PRO A 303 -1.64 -14.66 -11.63
CA PRO A 303 -2.26 -15.19 -10.43
C PRO A 303 -1.53 -16.41 -9.87
N VAL A 304 -1.27 -16.41 -8.57
CA VAL A 304 -0.60 -17.51 -7.86
C VAL A 304 -1.60 -18.59 -7.44
N ALA A 305 -2.79 -18.18 -7.03
CA ALA A 305 -3.86 -19.07 -6.58
C ALA A 305 -5.23 -18.64 -7.12
N ALA A 306 -6.20 -19.55 -7.02
CA ALA A 306 -7.60 -19.27 -7.32
C ALA A 306 -8.47 -19.73 -6.15
N PHE A 307 -9.38 -18.85 -5.73
CA PHE A 307 -10.32 -19.03 -4.64
C PHE A 307 -11.76 -18.92 -5.13
N GLY A 308 -12.61 -19.78 -4.59
CA GLY A 308 -14.02 -19.74 -4.88
C GLY A 308 -14.83 -20.61 -3.91
N MET A 309 -16.05 -20.94 -4.29
CA MET A 309 -17.00 -21.65 -3.44
C MET A 309 -16.52 -23.04 -2.99
N SER A 310 -15.51 -23.60 -3.66
CA SER A 310 -14.92 -24.90 -3.36
C SER A 310 -13.81 -24.88 -2.30
N ASN A 311 -13.18 -23.73 -2.03
CA ASN A 311 -12.09 -23.59 -1.03
C ASN A 311 -12.24 -22.38 -0.08
N ILE A 312 -13.36 -21.66 -0.16
CA ILE A 312 -13.77 -20.65 0.80
C ILE A 312 -14.67 -21.30 1.84
N ILE A 313 -14.41 -21.06 3.12
CA ILE A 313 -15.22 -21.57 4.22
C ILE A 313 -16.60 -20.88 4.21
N LYS A 314 -17.66 -21.69 4.31
CA LYS A 314 -19.05 -21.21 4.32
C LYS A 314 -19.26 -20.14 5.41
N GLY A 315 -19.85 -19.01 5.01
CA GLY A 315 -20.20 -17.92 5.93
C GLY A 315 -19.05 -16.98 6.30
N SER A 316 -17.84 -17.21 5.80
CA SER A 316 -16.67 -16.34 6.06
C SER A 316 -16.49 -15.21 5.04
N PHE A 317 -17.09 -15.32 3.86
CA PHE A 317 -16.90 -14.36 2.78
C PHE A 317 -17.59 -13.02 3.09
N GLN A 318 -16.82 -11.95 3.09
CA GLN A 318 -17.30 -10.59 3.35
C GLN A 318 -16.65 -9.58 2.41
N ILE A 319 -17.43 -8.59 2.00
CA ILE A 319 -16.92 -7.39 1.33
C ILE A 319 -17.25 -6.18 2.18
N SER A 320 -16.22 -5.42 2.51
CA SER A 320 -16.33 -4.11 3.14
C SER A 320 -15.89 -3.03 2.16
N TYR A 321 -16.54 -1.87 2.25
CA TYR A 321 -16.24 -0.71 1.43
C TYR A 321 -15.62 0.35 2.32
N ILE A 322 -14.54 0.97 1.84
CA ILE A 322 -13.95 2.13 2.51
C ILE A 322 -14.89 3.32 2.27
N THR A 323 -15.60 3.73 3.32
CA THR A 323 -16.53 4.87 3.29
C THR A 323 -15.92 6.15 3.86
N GLU A 324 -14.67 6.09 4.31
CA GLU A 324 -13.96 7.24 4.86
C GLU A 324 -13.75 8.33 3.80
N GLN A 325 -13.70 9.56 4.30
CA GLN A 325 -13.38 10.74 3.54
C GLN A 325 -11.88 10.71 3.14
N LEU A 326 -11.59 10.13 1.96
CA LEU A 326 -10.25 10.05 1.37
C LEU A 326 -9.77 11.39 0.77
N ALA A 327 -8.46 11.60 0.64
CA ALA A 327 -7.89 12.84 0.12
C ALA A 327 -8.40 13.19 -1.29
N GLU A 328 -8.60 14.48 -1.57
CA GLU A 328 -9.05 15.00 -2.87
C GLU A 328 -7.87 15.51 -3.72
N GLU A 329 -6.81 15.97 -3.06
CA GLU A 329 -5.54 16.35 -3.67
C GLU A 329 -4.39 15.68 -2.93
N ILE A 330 -3.41 15.17 -3.69
CA ILE A 330 -2.18 14.58 -3.18
C ILE A 330 -1.01 15.47 -3.58
N ILE A 331 -0.26 15.91 -2.58
CA ILE A 331 0.92 16.76 -2.72
C ILE A 331 2.13 15.89 -2.38
N VAL A 332 3.04 15.72 -3.34
CA VAL A 332 4.29 15.00 -3.14
C VAL A 332 5.44 16.00 -3.17
N ARG A 333 6.16 16.09 -2.05
CA ARG A 333 7.33 16.94 -1.91
C ARG A 333 8.60 16.15 -2.17
N TYR A 334 9.51 16.73 -2.94
CA TYR A 334 10.77 16.10 -3.34
C TYR A 334 11.87 17.16 -3.47
N VAL A 335 13.13 16.73 -3.59
CA VAL A 335 14.27 17.65 -3.77
C VAL A 335 14.54 17.80 -5.27
N ASN A 336 14.54 19.02 -5.79
CA ASN A 336 14.68 19.26 -7.23
C ASN A 336 16.10 19.72 -7.61
N PRO A 337 16.89 18.92 -8.35
CA PRO A 337 18.22 19.32 -8.81
C PRO A 337 18.23 20.56 -9.72
N ASN A 338 17.14 20.80 -10.46
CA ASN A 338 17.02 21.96 -11.36
C ASN A 338 16.72 23.27 -10.63
N LYS A 339 16.32 23.20 -9.35
CA LYS A 339 16.10 24.37 -8.47
C LYS A 339 17.16 24.41 -7.37
N ASP A 340 18.43 24.19 -7.74
CA ASP A 340 19.57 24.21 -6.81
C ASP A 340 19.39 23.32 -5.58
N TRP A 341 18.77 22.13 -5.76
CA TRP A 341 18.50 21.16 -4.69
C TRP A 341 17.56 21.68 -3.59
N GLN A 342 16.70 22.65 -3.91
CA GLN A 342 15.63 23.09 -3.03
C GLN A 342 14.43 22.13 -3.08
N GLN A 343 13.60 22.19 -2.04
CA GLN A 343 12.36 21.42 -1.96
C GLN A 343 11.35 21.96 -2.98
N ASP A 344 10.72 21.06 -3.72
CA ASP A 344 9.69 21.32 -4.71
C ASP A 344 8.51 20.38 -4.49
N GLU A 345 7.36 20.69 -5.07
CA GLU A 345 6.14 19.89 -4.89
C GLU A 345 5.42 19.62 -6.20
N VAL A 346 4.86 18.42 -6.32
CA VAL A 346 3.95 18.03 -7.41
C VAL A 346 2.58 17.76 -6.80
N ARG A 347 1.54 18.31 -7.44
CA ARG A 347 0.15 18.22 -6.99
C ARG A 347 -0.66 17.45 -8.01
N VAL A 348 -1.42 16.45 -7.55
CA VAL A 348 -2.32 15.65 -8.38
C VAL A 348 -3.68 15.59 -7.70
N THR A 349 -4.73 15.90 -8.44
CA THR A 349 -6.11 15.73 -8.00
C THR A 349 -6.63 14.34 -8.31
N VAL A 350 -7.46 13.79 -7.43
CA VAL A 350 -8.13 12.51 -7.67
C VAL A 350 -9.19 12.69 -8.77
N PRO A 351 -9.36 11.72 -9.69
CA PRO A 351 -10.37 11.81 -10.75
C PRO A 351 -11.78 12.08 -10.20
N GLY A 352 -12.50 12.98 -10.86
CA GLY A 352 -13.87 13.37 -10.49
C GLY A 352 -13.95 14.56 -9.53
N VAL A 353 -12.81 15.09 -9.05
CA VAL A 353 -12.75 16.30 -8.21
C VAL A 353 -12.34 17.51 -9.06
N THR A 354 -13.18 18.55 -9.07
CA THR A 354 -12.90 19.82 -9.77
C THR A 354 -12.26 20.86 -8.86
N THR A 355 -12.69 20.94 -7.60
CA THR A 355 -12.13 21.86 -6.60
C THR A 355 -11.80 21.09 -5.33
N PRO A 356 -10.52 20.78 -5.06
CA PRO A 356 -10.13 20.02 -3.88
C PRO A 356 -10.22 20.87 -2.62
N THR A 357 -10.80 20.30 -1.57
CA THR A 357 -10.88 20.89 -0.23
C THR A 357 -10.02 20.15 0.79
N ARG A 358 -9.70 18.88 0.52
CA ARG A 358 -8.98 17.99 1.44
C ARG A 358 -7.66 17.54 0.81
N THR A 359 -6.56 18.08 1.29
CA THR A 359 -5.22 17.85 0.73
C THR A 359 -4.40 16.92 1.64
N SER A 360 -3.65 16.00 1.05
CA SER A 360 -2.71 15.12 1.74
C SER A 360 -1.30 15.38 1.23
N SER A 361 -0.39 15.77 2.13
CA SER A 361 1.01 16.04 1.78
C SER A 361 1.93 14.93 2.27
N ILE A 362 2.81 14.46 1.38
CA ILE A 362 3.77 13.39 1.65
C ILE A 362 5.15 13.79 1.13
N ASP A 363 6.16 13.66 1.99
CA ASP A 363 7.56 13.83 1.60
C ASP A 363 8.12 12.52 1.03
N LEU A 364 8.65 12.58 -0.20
CA LEU A 364 9.28 11.45 -0.88
C LEU A 364 10.81 11.59 -0.82
N LEU A 365 11.38 11.16 0.31
CA LEU A 365 12.83 11.20 0.56
C LEU A 365 13.60 10.42 -0.50
N GLY A 366 14.55 11.08 -1.16
CA GLY A 366 15.42 10.47 -2.17
C GLY A 366 14.90 10.55 -3.60
N CYS A 367 13.68 11.05 -3.82
CA CYS A 367 13.21 11.35 -5.17
C CYS A 367 13.83 12.68 -5.66
N THR A 368 14.49 12.64 -6.82
CA THR A 368 15.10 13.81 -7.47
C THR A 368 14.46 14.17 -8.81
N ASN A 369 13.53 13.36 -9.31
CA ASN A 369 12.90 13.54 -10.62
C ASN A 369 11.43 13.96 -10.46
N THR A 370 11.04 15.08 -11.08
CA THR A 370 9.66 15.58 -11.10
C THR A 370 8.67 14.58 -11.68
N ALA A 371 9.04 13.85 -12.74
CA ALA A 371 8.17 12.85 -13.36
C ALA A 371 7.91 11.67 -12.42
N MET A 372 8.91 11.25 -11.66
CA MET A 372 8.79 10.21 -10.64
C MET A 372 7.88 10.66 -9.49
N ALA A 373 8.03 11.90 -9.01
CA ALA A 373 7.16 12.47 -7.99
C ALA A 373 5.69 12.54 -8.45
N GLY A 374 5.44 12.96 -9.71
CA GLY A 374 4.11 12.96 -10.30
C GLY A 374 3.52 11.55 -10.44
N LYS A 375 4.33 10.58 -10.88
CA LYS A 375 3.94 9.16 -10.93
C LYS A 375 3.59 8.62 -9.53
N PHE A 376 4.33 9.04 -8.50
CA PHE A 376 4.04 8.64 -7.12
C PHE A 376 2.76 9.28 -6.57
N ALA A 377 2.49 10.53 -6.92
CA ALA A 377 1.22 11.18 -6.59
C ALA A 377 0.04 10.47 -7.27
N ASN A 378 0.16 10.15 -8.57
CA ASN A 378 -0.82 9.37 -9.33
C ASN A 378 -1.04 7.98 -8.71
N TYR A 379 0.03 7.28 -8.31
CA TYR A 379 -0.05 5.98 -7.65
C TYR A 379 -0.93 6.02 -6.39
N LEU A 380 -0.73 7.02 -5.54
CA LEU A 380 -1.53 7.16 -4.32
C LEU A 380 -3.00 7.52 -4.62
N ALA A 381 -3.23 8.39 -5.61
CA ALA A 381 -4.59 8.73 -6.05
C ALA A 381 -5.30 7.50 -6.64
N ALA A 382 -4.58 6.70 -7.42
CA ALA A 382 -5.09 5.49 -8.05
C ALA A 382 -5.42 4.42 -7.01
N GLN A 383 -4.64 4.31 -5.94
CA GLN A 383 -4.97 3.40 -4.83
C GLN A 383 -6.30 3.78 -4.19
N GLN A 384 -6.54 5.07 -3.93
CA GLN A 384 -7.81 5.53 -3.34
C GLN A 384 -9.00 5.33 -4.30
N TYR A 385 -8.78 5.48 -5.61
CA TYR A 385 -9.83 5.39 -6.61
C TYR A 385 -10.21 3.95 -7.00
N TYR A 386 -9.23 3.08 -7.25
CA TYR A 386 -9.48 1.70 -7.71
C TYR A 386 -9.60 0.68 -6.56
N ARG A 387 -8.91 0.88 -5.42
CA ARG A 387 -8.87 -0.09 -4.31
C ARG A 387 -9.86 0.24 -3.18
N LYS A 388 -11.13 0.44 -3.53
CA LYS A 388 -12.22 0.82 -2.59
C LYS A 388 -12.77 -0.34 -1.77
N ARG A 389 -12.66 -1.57 -2.27
CA ARG A 389 -13.15 -2.78 -1.59
C ARG A 389 -12.04 -3.47 -0.80
N ARG A 390 -12.41 -3.93 0.39
CA ARG A 390 -11.67 -4.88 1.21
C ARG A 390 -12.47 -6.18 1.22
N ILE A 391 -11.88 -7.21 0.63
CA ILE A 391 -12.50 -8.51 0.43
C ILE A 391 -11.84 -9.47 1.41
N THR A 392 -12.61 -10.10 2.27
CA THR A 392 -12.11 -10.99 3.31
C THR A 392 -12.81 -12.34 3.21
N TRP A 393 -12.04 -13.43 3.33
CA TRP A 393 -12.57 -14.79 3.40
C TRP A 393 -11.64 -15.67 4.21
N ASP A 394 -12.19 -16.76 4.74
CA ASP A 394 -11.40 -17.82 5.35
C ASP A 394 -11.21 -18.96 4.36
N SER A 395 -9.99 -19.49 4.32
CA SER A 395 -9.64 -20.68 3.55
C SER A 395 -8.95 -21.69 4.47
N ASP A 396 -8.95 -22.95 4.05
CA ASP A 396 -8.22 -24.02 4.73
C ASP A 396 -6.73 -24.00 4.30
N PHE A 397 -6.04 -25.13 4.36
CA PHE A 397 -4.59 -25.19 4.13
C PHE A 397 -4.15 -24.66 2.74
N GLU A 398 -5.06 -24.67 1.75
CA GLU A 398 -4.81 -24.08 0.43
C GLU A 398 -4.49 -22.58 0.48
N GLY A 399 -4.95 -21.87 1.51
CA GLY A 399 -4.68 -20.45 1.68
C GLY A 399 -3.23 -20.14 2.04
N PHE A 400 -2.48 -21.09 2.62
CA PHE A 400 -1.08 -20.90 3.01
C PHE A 400 -0.11 -20.75 1.83
N VAL A 401 -0.54 -21.15 0.63
CA VAL A 401 0.27 -20.98 -0.60
C VAL A 401 0.44 -19.49 -0.94
N CYS A 402 -0.46 -18.63 -0.48
CA CYS A 402 -0.47 -17.23 -0.83
C CYS A 402 0.23 -16.37 0.23
N GLN A 403 0.90 -15.32 -0.22
CA GLN A 403 1.55 -14.33 0.63
C GLN A 403 1.03 -12.92 0.37
N ARG A 404 1.35 -12.00 1.28
CA ARG A 404 1.09 -10.56 1.09
C ARG A 404 1.77 -10.09 -0.19
N GLY A 405 1.00 -9.47 -1.08
CA GLY A 405 1.49 -8.99 -2.38
C GLY A 405 1.09 -9.85 -3.56
N ASP A 406 0.72 -11.12 -3.34
CA ASP A 406 0.32 -12.02 -4.41
C ASP A 406 -1.02 -11.60 -5.02
N VAL A 407 -1.16 -11.85 -6.32
CA VAL A 407 -2.43 -11.72 -7.03
C VAL A 407 -3.09 -13.08 -7.11
N VAL A 408 -4.39 -13.14 -6.88
CA VAL A 408 -5.18 -14.37 -6.93
C VAL A 408 -6.47 -14.14 -7.71
N LEU A 409 -7.04 -15.22 -8.25
CA LEU A 409 -8.35 -15.20 -8.90
C LEU A 409 -9.43 -15.50 -7.86
N LEU A 410 -10.53 -14.75 -7.89
CA LEU A 410 -11.63 -14.90 -6.96
C LEU A 410 -12.96 -15.03 -7.71
N SER A 411 -13.66 -16.14 -7.49
CA SER A 411 -14.98 -16.44 -8.05
C SER A 411 -15.95 -16.80 -6.94
N HIS A 412 -16.90 -15.91 -6.64
CA HIS A 412 -17.91 -16.15 -5.61
C HIS A 412 -19.31 -15.77 -6.10
N ASP A 413 -20.29 -16.62 -5.80
CA ASP A 413 -21.67 -16.50 -6.28
C ASP A 413 -22.31 -15.17 -5.86
N LEU A 414 -22.14 -14.75 -4.60
CA LEU A 414 -22.61 -13.44 -4.07
C LEU A 414 -22.16 -12.25 -4.92
N THR A 415 -20.93 -12.27 -5.41
CA THR A 415 -20.33 -11.16 -6.16
C THR A 415 -20.59 -11.25 -7.65
N GLN A 416 -21.04 -12.42 -8.10
CA GLN A 416 -21.19 -12.74 -9.51
C GLN A 416 -19.91 -12.44 -10.32
N TRP A 417 -18.74 -12.68 -9.72
CA TRP A 417 -17.43 -12.54 -10.40
C TRP A 417 -16.99 -13.79 -11.17
N GLY A 418 -17.72 -14.89 -10.99
CA GLY A 418 -17.50 -16.17 -11.64
C GLY A 418 -18.17 -17.25 -10.80
N TYR A 419 -18.46 -18.38 -11.43
CA TYR A 419 -18.93 -19.57 -10.73
C TYR A 419 -17.73 -20.48 -10.45
N SER A 420 -17.78 -21.25 -9.38
CA SER A 420 -16.73 -22.20 -9.06
C SER A 420 -17.26 -23.39 -8.27
N GLY A 421 -16.52 -24.48 -8.30
CA GLY A 421 -16.91 -25.72 -7.63
C GLY A 421 -15.84 -26.81 -7.74
N ARG A 422 -16.27 -28.06 -7.61
CA ARG A 422 -15.44 -29.27 -7.71
C ARG A 422 -15.94 -30.18 -8.82
N LEU A 423 -15.02 -30.86 -9.49
CA LEU A 423 -15.36 -31.73 -10.61
C LEU A 423 -15.98 -33.04 -10.11
N VAL A 424 -17.13 -33.43 -10.68
CA VAL A 424 -17.84 -34.66 -10.28
C VAL A 424 -17.49 -35.82 -11.20
N SER A 425 -17.60 -35.63 -12.52
CA SER A 425 -17.29 -36.67 -13.49
C SER A 425 -16.77 -36.09 -14.79
N ILE A 426 -16.10 -36.94 -15.58
CA ILE A 426 -15.63 -36.60 -16.91
C ILE A 426 -15.79 -37.78 -17.88
N ALA A 427 -16.31 -37.51 -19.06
CA ALA A 427 -16.43 -38.46 -20.17
C ALA A 427 -15.89 -37.81 -21.46
N GLY A 428 -14.61 -38.06 -21.76
CA GLY A 428 -13.92 -37.42 -22.88
C GLY A 428 -13.85 -35.90 -22.69
N ASN A 429 -14.58 -35.15 -23.50
CA ASN A 429 -14.65 -33.69 -23.42
C ASN A 429 -15.84 -33.16 -22.60
N VAL A 430 -16.71 -34.04 -22.11
CA VAL A 430 -17.90 -33.66 -21.32
C VAL A 430 -17.58 -33.75 -19.84
N LEU A 431 -17.71 -32.64 -19.11
CA LEU A 431 -17.54 -32.56 -17.66
C LEU A 431 -18.89 -32.40 -16.99
N THR A 432 -19.08 -33.11 -15.89
CA THR A 432 -20.19 -32.91 -14.96
C THR A 432 -19.67 -32.13 -13.75
N LEU A 433 -20.28 -30.98 -13.50
CA LEU A 433 -19.98 -30.07 -12.40
C LEU A 433 -20.78 -30.45 -11.14
N ASP A 434 -20.35 -29.98 -9.97
CA ASP A 434 -21.11 -30.13 -8.70
C ASP A 434 -22.37 -29.27 -8.64
N ARG A 435 -22.47 -28.25 -9.50
CA ARG A 435 -23.61 -27.33 -9.57
C ARG A 435 -23.87 -26.84 -10.99
N GLN A 436 -25.08 -26.35 -11.22
CA GLN A 436 -25.45 -25.73 -12.49
C GLN A 436 -24.78 -24.37 -12.63
N VAL A 437 -24.30 -24.08 -13.84
CA VAL A 437 -23.82 -22.76 -14.25
C VAL A 437 -24.77 -22.15 -15.28
N PRO A 438 -25.05 -20.84 -15.21
CA PRO A 438 -25.91 -20.18 -16.19
C PRO A 438 -25.15 -19.96 -17.50
N ARG A 439 -25.74 -20.40 -18.61
CA ARG A 439 -25.13 -20.36 -19.95
C ARG A 439 -25.94 -19.47 -20.89
N ASN A 440 -25.25 -18.68 -21.71
CA ASN A 440 -25.87 -17.60 -22.49
C ASN A 440 -25.70 -17.71 -24.01
N GLY A 441 -25.15 -18.81 -24.49
CA GLY A 441 -24.91 -19.06 -25.91
C GLY A 441 -23.69 -18.33 -26.49
N ALA A 442 -22.91 -17.62 -25.68
CA ALA A 442 -21.63 -17.04 -26.09
C ALA A 442 -20.49 -18.06 -25.92
N ILE A 443 -19.29 -17.68 -26.36
CA ILE A 443 -18.07 -18.43 -26.03
C ILE A 443 -17.82 -18.29 -24.52
N GLU A 444 -17.68 -19.43 -23.86
CA GLU A 444 -17.51 -19.53 -22.40
C GLU A 444 -16.17 -20.19 -22.08
N TYR A 445 -15.64 -19.90 -20.90
CA TYR A 445 -14.34 -20.39 -20.46
C TYR A 445 -14.46 -21.11 -19.12
N LEU A 446 -13.80 -22.26 -19.03
CA LEU A 446 -13.66 -23.04 -17.81
C LEU A 446 -12.19 -23.21 -17.47
N MET A 447 -11.78 -22.68 -16.32
CA MET A 447 -10.46 -22.90 -15.76
C MET A 447 -10.50 -24.07 -14.79
N LEU A 448 -9.66 -25.07 -15.03
CA LEU A 448 -9.46 -26.20 -14.15
C LEU A 448 -8.19 -25.99 -13.34
N LYS A 449 -8.32 -25.95 -12.01
CA LYS A 449 -7.22 -25.94 -11.06
C LYS A 449 -7.00 -27.37 -10.57
N ARG A 450 -5.82 -27.90 -10.84
CA ARG A 450 -5.39 -29.24 -10.41
C ARG A 450 -4.88 -29.19 -8.96
N PRO A 451 -4.85 -30.32 -8.24
CA PRO A 451 -4.32 -30.39 -6.87
C PRO A 451 -2.89 -29.88 -6.70
N ASN A 452 -2.04 -29.98 -7.73
CA ASN A 452 -0.69 -29.41 -7.74
C ASN A 452 -0.64 -27.87 -7.91
N GLY A 453 -1.79 -27.18 -7.95
CA GLY A 453 -1.88 -25.73 -8.13
C GLY A 453 -1.86 -25.26 -9.58
N THR A 454 -1.66 -26.15 -10.57
CA THR A 454 -1.66 -25.78 -11.99
C THR A 454 -3.06 -25.38 -12.43
N MET A 455 -3.18 -24.18 -13.01
CA MET A 455 -4.42 -23.66 -13.59
C MET A 455 -4.37 -23.76 -15.12
N THR A 456 -5.37 -24.38 -15.73
CA THR A 456 -5.48 -24.47 -17.19
C THR A 456 -6.87 -24.02 -17.63
N THR A 457 -6.94 -23.03 -18.52
CA THR A 457 -8.20 -22.54 -19.07
C THR A 457 -8.54 -23.24 -20.38
N TYR A 458 -9.77 -23.73 -20.48
CA TYR A 458 -10.35 -24.38 -21.64
C TYR A 458 -11.54 -23.57 -22.15
N THR A 459 -11.82 -23.64 -23.45
CA THR A 459 -13.05 -23.08 -24.03
C THR A 459 -14.16 -24.12 -24.00
N ALA A 460 -15.35 -23.70 -23.56
CA ALA A 460 -16.56 -24.51 -23.59
C ALA A 460 -17.37 -24.23 -24.86
N VAL A 461 -17.98 -25.26 -25.43
CA VAL A 461 -18.90 -25.15 -26.56
C VAL A 461 -20.13 -24.38 -26.11
N ALA A 462 -20.52 -23.31 -26.83
CA ALA A 462 -21.66 -22.47 -26.48
C ALA A 462 -22.93 -23.28 -26.14
N GLY A 463 -23.59 -22.94 -25.03
CA GLY A 463 -24.84 -23.55 -24.59
C GLY A 463 -25.77 -22.51 -23.98
N THR A 464 -27.06 -22.83 -23.85
CA THR A 464 -28.07 -21.92 -23.29
C THR A 464 -28.78 -22.56 -22.09
N GLY A 465 -29.15 -21.73 -21.11
CA GLY A 465 -29.84 -22.17 -19.90
C GLY A 465 -28.88 -22.62 -18.78
N ASP A 466 -29.46 -22.97 -17.64
CA ASP A 466 -28.71 -23.46 -16.48
C ASP A 466 -28.33 -24.93 -16.72
N SER A 467 -27.04 -25.26 -16.70
CA SER A 467 -26.56 -26.62 -16.96
C SER A 467 -25.39 -26.99 -16.06
N ASP A 468 -25.37 -28.23 -15.59
CA ASP A 468 -24.29 -28.87 -14.84
C ASP A 468 -23.35 -29.70 -15.73
N SER A 469 -23.63 -29.78 -17.04
CA SER A 469 -22.84 -30.52 -18.02
C SER A 469 -22.23 -29.57 -19.04
N LEU A 470 -20.90 -29.54 -19.10
CA LEU A 470 -20.13 -28.69 -20.02
C LEU A 470 -19.32 -29.55 -20.98
N THR A 471 -19.46 -29.27 -22.28
CA THR A 471 -18.59 -29.86 -23.31
C THR A 471 -17.46 -28.89 -23.63
N LEU A 472 -16.21 -29.31 -23.40
CA LEU A 472 -15.02 -28.54 -23.77
C LEU A 472 -14.58 -28.81 -25.21
N THR A 473 -13.85 -27.86 -25.79
CA THR A 473 -13.28 -28.00 -27.12
C THR A 473 -12.08 -28.96 -27.16
N SER A 474 -11.43 -29.19 -26.03
CA SER A 474 -10.30 -30.12 -25.89
C SER A 474 -10.44 -30.96 -24.63
N THR A 475 -9.82 -32.15 -24.63
CA THR A 475 -9.84 -33.06 -23.50
C THR A 475 -8.99 -32.48 -22.36
N PRO A 476 -9.56 -32.21 -21.18
CA PRO A 476 -8.82 -31.62 -20.09
C PRO A 476 -7.87 -32.66 -19.46
N THR A 477 -6.66 -32.22 -19.13
CA THR A 477 -5.67 -33.07 -18.46
C THR A 477 -5.90 -33.05 -16.95
N LEU A 478 -6.22 -34.21 -16.38
CA LEU A 478 -6.34 -34.42 -14.93
C LEU A 478 -5.03 -34.90 -14.33
N GLN A 479 -4.86 -34.66 -13.04
CA GLN A 479 -3.71 -35.14 -12.28
C GLN A 479 -3.94 -36.58 -11.83
N SER A 480 -2.99 -37.48 -12.10
CA SER A 480 -3.05 -38.88 -11.69
C SER A 480 -2.89 -39.03 -10.17
N GLY A 481 -3.63 -39.97 -9.57
CA GLY A 481 -3.52 -40.29 -8.14
C GLY A 481 -4.35 -39.41 -7.20
N TYR A 482 -5.23 -38.57 -7.76
CA TYR A 482 -6.17 -37.72 -7.02
C TYR A 482 -7.60 -37.99 -7.47
N GLU A 483 -8.55 -37.77 -6.58
CA GLU A 483 -9.97 -37.91 -6.90
C GLU A 483 -10.42 -36.77 -7.82
N LEU A 484 -11.49 -37.00 -8.58
CA LEU A 484 -12.06 -35.95 -9.44
C LEU A 484 -12.48 -34.73 -8.61
N MET A 485 -12.99 -34.97 -7.40
CA MET A 485 -13.42 -33.92 -6.46
C MET A 485 -12.26 -33.06 -5.93
N ASP A 486 -11.01 -33.47 -6.08
CA ASP A 486 -9.85 -32.65 -5.72
C ASP A 486 -9.52 -31.62 -6.81
N HIS A 487 -10.09 -31.78 -8.00
CA HIS A 487 -9.97 -30.83 -9.09
C HIS A 487 -11.06 -29.76 -8.96
N MET A 488 -10.63 -28.50 -8.86
CA MET A 488 -11.54 -27.37 -8.77
C MET A 488 -11.75 -26.77 -10.16
N TRP A 489 -12.97 -26.33 -10.43
CA TRP A 489 -13.28 -25.62 -11.67
C TRP A 489 -13.77 -24.20 -11.36
N PHE A 490 -13.53 -23.31 -12.33
CA PHE A 490 -13.93 -21.91 -12.31
C PHE A 490 -14.51 -21.56 -13.68
N PHE A 491 -15.73 -21.07 -13.72
CA PHE A 491 -16.48 -20.79 -14.94
C PHE A 491 -16.78 -19.30 -15.09
N SER A 492 -16.56 -18.77 -16.28
CA SER A 492 -16.88 -17.39 -16.64
C SER A 492 -17.08 -17.22 -18.15
N PRO A 493 -17.91 -16.27 -18.60
CA PRO A 493 -17.94 -15.86 -20.01
C PRO A 493 -16.67 -15.13 -20.46
N LEU A 494 -15.79 -14.72 -19.54
CA LEU A 494 -14.53 -14.07 -19.84
C LEU A 494 -13.37 -15.07 -19.91
N ALA A 495 -12.40 -14.78 -20.77
CA ALA A 495 -11.22 -15.63 -21.00
C ALA A 495 -10.36 -15.88 -19.74
N THR A 496 -10.47 -15.02 -18.73
CA THR A 496 -9.87 -15.22 -17.41
C THR A 496 -10.99 -15.42 -16.39
N PRO A 497 -11.34 -16.67 -16.05
CA PRO A 497 -12.39 -16.92 -15.06
C PRO A 497 -12.02 -16.40 -13.67
N GLY A 498 -12.94 -15.64 -13.08
CA GLY A 498 -12.76 -15.01 -11.78
C GLY A 498 -12.12 -13.64 -11.86
N LYS A 499 -12.31 -12.86 -10.79
CA LYS A 499 -11.75 -11.52 -10.69
C LYS A 499 -10.36 -11.56 -10.09
N LYS A 500 -9.42 -10.80 -10.64
CA LYS A 500 -8.10 -10.61 -10.03
C LYS A 500 -8.23 -9.74 -8.78
N VAL A 501 -7.68 -10.24 -7.67
CA VAL A 501 -7.59 -9.52 -6.41
C VAL A 501 -6.17 -9.65 -5.86
N LYS A 502 -5.68 -8.59 -5.22
CA LYS A 502 -4.34 -8.56 -4.62
C LYS A 502 -4.41 -8.74 -3.12
N ILE A 503 -3.61 -9.65 -2.59
CA ILE A 503 -3.57 -9.98 -1.18
C ILE A 503 -2.83 -8.90 -0.39
N LEU A 504 -3.50 -8.40 0.64
CA LEU A 504 -2.99 -7.38 1.55
C LEU A 504 -2.43 -8.01 2.82
N SER A 505 -3.08 -9.07 3.32
CA SER A 505 -2.65 -9.82 4.49
C SER A 505 -3.19 -11.24 4.46
N VAL A 506 -2.42 -12.13 5.05
CA VAL A 506 -2.75 -13.54 5.26
C VAL A 506 -2.51 -13.80 6.75
N GLN A 507 -3.57 -14.10 7.51
CA GLN A 507 -3.52 -14.24 8.96
C GLN A 507 -3.94 -15.65 9.37
N PRO A 508 -3.04 -16.47 9.95
CA PRO A 508 -3.39 -17.81 10.42
C PRO A 508 -4.31 -17.72 11.63
N ILE A 509 -5.45 -18.42 11.58
CA ILE A 509 -6.39 -18.55 12.70
C ILE A 509 -6.09 -19.83 13.50
N SER A 510 -5.74 -20.90 12.77
CA SER A 510 -5.38 -22.20 13.33
C SER A 510 -4.31 -22.86 12.45
N GLU A 511 -3.87 -24.07 12.82
CA GLU A 511 -2.91 -24.84 12.01
C GLU A 511 -3.41 -25.17 10.60
N SER A 512 -4.73 -25.22 10.38
CA SER A 512 -5.31 -25.53 9.07
C SER A 512 -6.01 -24.35 8.41
N ARG A 513 -6.32 -23.26 9.14
CA ARG A 513 -7.16 -22.16 8.62
C ARG A 513 -6.47 -20.83 8.61
N VAL A 514 -6.80 -20.05 7.59
CA VAL A 514 -6.23 -18.73 7.36
C VAL A 514 -7.29 -17.76 6.86
N THR A 515 -7.29 -16.56 7.43
CA THR A 515 -8.07 -15.43 6.91
C THR A 515 -7.22 -14.69 5.89
N VAL A 516 -7.76 -14.54 4.68
CA VAL A 516 -7.14 -13.79 3.60
C VAL A 516 -7.92 -12.49 3.41
N THR A 517 -7.19 -11.36 3.44
CA THR A 517 -7.74 -10.05 3.09
C THR A 517 -7.09 -9.56 1.80
N ALA A 518 -7.91 -9.22 0.82
CA ALA A 518 -7.49 -8.75 -0.49
C ALA A 518 -8.19 -7.45 -0.89
N THR A 519 -7.68 -6.82 -1.93
CA THR A 519 -8.29 -5.67 -2.60
C THR A 519 -8.36 -5.90 -4.10
N ASP A 520 -9.07 -5.03 -4.81
CA ASP A 520 -9.22 -5.14 -6.25
C ASP A 520 -7.88 -4.95 -6.97
N GLU A 521 -7.64 -5.80 -7.97
CA GLU A 521 -6.48 -5.70 -8.87
C GLU A 521 -6.98 -5.42 -10.29
N ASP A 522 -7.05 -4.13 -10.64
CA ASP A 522 -7.51 -3.64 -11.95
C ASP A 522 -6.32 -3.24 -12.83
N PRO A 523 -6.20 -3.69 -14.09
CA PRO A 523 -5.15 -3.23 -14.99
C PRO A 523 -5.10 -1.70 -15.18
N GLN A 524 -6.24 -1.00 -15.08
CA GLN A 524 -6.31 0.45 -15.21
C GLN A 524 -5.66 1.19 -14.03
N PHE A 525 -5.52 0.54 -12.87
CA PHE A 525 -4.75 1.08 -11.75
C PHE A 525 -3.32 1.43 -12.18
N TYR A 526 -2.69 0.58 -12.99
CA TYR A 526 -1.33 0.81 -13.48
C TYR A 526 -1.28 1.86 -14.60
N ALA A 527 -2.30 1.92 -15.46
CA ALA A 527 -2.40 2.98 -16.48
C ALA A 527 -2.53 4.38 -15.85
N ALA A 528 -3.20 4.47 -14.71
CA ALA A 528 -3.35 5.71 -13.95
C ALA A 528 -2.02 6.27 -13.42
N TRP A 529 -1.02 5.41 -13.17
CA TRP A 529 0.31 5.87 -12.74
C TRP A 529 0.93 6.81 -13.77
N ASP A 530 0.70 6.52 -15.05
CA ASP A 530 1.19 7.30 -16.19
C ASP A 530 0.20 8.39 -16.62
N GLY A 531 -0.82 8.68 -15.79
CA GLY A 531 -1.79 9.77 -15.98
C GLY A 531 -3.01 9.41 -16.84
N THR A 532 -3.17 8.15 -17.25
CA THR A 532 -4.34 7.71 -18.02
C THR A 532 -5.41 7.16 -17.09
N TRP A 533 -6.49 7.93 -16.90
CA TRP A 533 -7.59 7.57 -16.02
C TRP A 533 -8.77 7.03 -16.81
N GLN A 534 -9.27 5.88 -16.39
CA GLN A 534 -10.48 5.27 -16.92
C GLN A 534 -11.35 4.81 -15.76
N GLU A 535 -12.67 4.94 -15.89
CA GLU A 535 -13.55 4.48 -14.82
C GLU A 535 -13.46 2.95 -14.71
N PRO A 536 -13.42 2.39 -13.48
CA PRO A 536 -13.41 0.96 -13.29
C PRO A 536 -14.69 0.39 -13.89
N THR A 537 -14.58 -0.70 -14.64
CA THR A 537 -15.76 -1.30 -15.25
C THR A 537 -16.63 -1.91 -14.15
N ASN A 538 -17.70 -1.21 -13.75
CA ASN A 538 -18.66 -1.65 -12.72
C ASN A 538 -19.63 -2.74 -13.20
N LYS A 539 -19.28 -3.50 -14.24
CA LYS A 539 -20.15 -4.58 -14.73
C LYS A 539 -19.87 -5.83 -13.92
N THR A 540 -20.91 -6.38 -13.30
CA THR A 540 -20.92 -7.75 -12.81
C THR A 540 -20.41 -8.67 -13.92
N LEU A 541 -19.51 -9.60 -13.60
CA LEU A 541 -18.82 -10.44 -14.61
C LEU A 541 -19.72 -11.58 -15.13
N LEU A 542 -20.92 -11.71 -14.56
CA LEU A 542 -21.94 -12.69 -14.93
C LEU A 542 -23.25 -11.98 -15.28
N LEU A 543 -24.03 -12.69 -16.10
CA LEU A 543 -25.22 -12.27 -16.84
C LEU A 543 -26.05 -11.12 -16.24
N ASP A 544 -26.26 -10.10 -17.09
CA ASP A 544 -27.34 -9.11 -17.06
C ASP A 544 -28.70 -9.82 -17.19
N SER A 545 -29.03 -10.71 -16.24
CA SER A 545 -30.31 -11.39 -16.20
C SER A 545 -31.33 -10.40 -15.67
N ILE A 546 -32.14 -9.87 -16.59
CA ILE A 546 -33.32 -9.07 -16.27
C ILE A 546 -34.15 -9.85 -15.24
N PRO A 547 -34.46 -9.27 -14.07
CA PRO A 547 -35.21 -10.00 -13.06
C PRO A 547 -36.64 -10.27 -13.56
N VAL A 548 -37.13 -11.49 -13.32
CA VAL A 548 -38.46 -11.93 -13.73
C VAL A 548 -39.18 -12.48 -12.50
N ILE A 549 -40.42 -12.02 -12.29
CA ILE A 549 -41.32 -12.54 -11.26
C ILE A 549 -42.21 -13.61 -11.88
N SER A 550 -42.46 -14.69 -11.15
CA SER A 550 -43.39 -15.76 -11.52
C SER A 550 -44.16 -16.28 -10.30
N ASN A 551 -45.21 -17.08 -10.51
CA ASN A 551 -45.95 -17.79 -9.45
C ASN A 551 -46.46 -16.89 -8.31
N VAL A 552 -47.15 -15.79 -8.63
CA VAL A 552 -47.77 -14.93 -7.62
C VAL A 552 -48.90 -15.68 -6.91
N LYS A 553 -48.84 -15.73 -5.59
CA LYS A 553 -49.83 -16.36 -4.69
C LYS A 553 -50.35 -15.33 -3.71
N PHE A 554 -51.63 -15.44 -3.40
CA PHE A 554 -52.33 -14.59 -2.44
C PHE A 554 -52.87 -15.46 -1.31
N ILE A 555 -52.66 -15.01 -0.07
CA ILE A 555 -53.24 -15.62 1.13
C ILE A 555 -53.98 -14.51 1.88
N GLU A 556 -55.26 -14.72 2.16
CA GLU A 556 -56.06 -13.85 3.02
C GLU A 556 -56.16 -14.48 4.41
N THR A 557 -55.94 -13.69 5.45
CA THR A 557 -56.12 -14.10 6.85
C THR A 557 -56.92 -13.05 7.61
N LEU A 558 -58.00 -13.47 8.26
CA LEU A 558 -58.87 -12.58 9.03
C LEU A 558 -58.39 -12.45 10.47
N TYR A 559 -58.38 -11.23 11.01
CA TYR A 559 -58.09 -10.98 12.41
C TYR A 559 -58.95 -9.83 12.96
N LYS A 560 -59.12 -9.79 14.28
CA LYS A 560 -59.98 -8.83 14.98
C LYS A 560 -59.14 -7.76 15.68
N LYS A 561 -59.43 -6.49 15.41
CA LYS A 561 -58.92 -5.31 16.15
C LYS A 561 -60.09 -4.61 16.86
N SER A 562 -59.80 -3.65 17.74
CA SER A 562 -60.84 -2.89 18.47
C SER A 562 -61.85 -2.18 17.57
N ALA A 563 -61.48 -1.91 16.31
CA ALA A 563 -62.30 -1.22 15.31
C ALA A 563 -63.11 -2.14 14.38
N GLY A 564 -62.92 -3.47 14.42
CA GLY A 564 -63.60 -4.41 13.51
C GLY A 564 -62.75 -5.63 13.12
N ILE A 565 -63.27 -6.42 12.19
CA ILE A 565 -62.55 -7.53 11.54
C ILE A 565 -61.85 -6.97 10.29
N PHE A 566 -60.58 -7.29 10.13
CA PHE A 566 -59.74 -6.85 9.01
C PHE A 566 -59.15 -8.06 8.28
N SER A 567 -58.88 -7.90 6.99
CA SER A 567 -58.19 -8.87 6.16
C SER A 567 -56.71 -8.51 6.04
N GLN A 568 -55.82 -9.40 6.49
CA GLN A 568 -54.39 -9.36 6.16
C GLN A 568 -54.19 -10.10 4.85
N ILE A 569 -53.66 -9.41 3.84
CA ILE A 569 -53.34 -10.00 2.55
C ILE A 569 -51.84 -10.20 2.47
N ALA A 570 -51.42 -11.46 2.37
CA ALA A 570 -50.05 -11.84 2.10
C ALA A 570 -49.88 -12.24 0.64
N ILE A 571 -49.03 -11.50 -0.06
CA ILE A 571 -48.63 -11.75 -1.44
C ILE A 571 -47.27 -12.42 -1.40
N SER A 572 -47.11 -13.55 -2.08
CA SER A 572 -45.80 -14.21 -2.26
C SER A 572 -45.57 -14.51 -3.74
N PHE A 573 -44.32 -14.48 -4.18
CA PHE A 573 -43.97 -14.69 -5.59
C PHE A 573 -42.55 -15.22 -5.72
N ASP A 574 -42.26 -15.93 -6.81
CA ASP A 574 -40.92 -16.42 -7.11
C ASP A 574 -40.16 -15.39 -7.95
N VAL A 575 -38.86 -15.22 -7.69
CA VAL A 575 -38.00 -14.31 -8.45
C VAL A 575 -36.82 -15.06 -9.05
N LYS A 576 -36.56 -14.84 -10.34
CA LYS A 576 -35.37 -15.32 -11.05
C LYS A 576 -34.58 -14.14 -11.63
N GLY A 577 -33.25 -14.21 -11.57
CA GLY A 577 -32.35 -13.19 -12.13
C GLY A 577 -31.78 -12.23 -11.07
N SER A 578 -31.30 -11.06 -11.50
CA SER A 578 -30.68 -10.07 -10.62
C SER A 578 -31.74 -9.26 -9.87
N TYR A 579 -32.08 -9.66 -8.64
CA TYR A 579 -33.10 -9.03 -7.81
C TYR A 579 -32.51 -8.17 -6.69
N ASP A 580 -32.99 -6.92 -6.56
CA ASP A 580 -32.70 -6.03 -5.43
C ASP A 580 -33.99 -5.78 -4.61
N HIS A 581 -35.06 -5.34 -5.27
CA HIS A 581 -36.37 -5.12 -4.66
C HIS A 581 -37.50 -5.24 -5.71
N THR A 582 -38.74 -5.39 -5.25
CA THR A 582 -39.94 -5.26 -6.08
C THR A 582 -40.65 -3.96 -5.74
N ASN A 583 -40.87 -3.12 -6.75
CA ASN A 583 -41.83 -2.03 -6.66
C ASN A 583 -43.21 -2.59 -6.96
N LEU A 584 -44.11 -2.55 -5.98
CA LEU A 584 -45.46 -3.02 -6.15
C LEU A 584 -46.47 -1.88 -6.00
N ARG A 585 -47.57 -2.00 -6.74
CA ARG A 585 -48.76 -1.18 -6.52
C ARG A 585 -49.99 -2.05 -6.52
N TRP A 586 -50.95 -1.73 -5.65
CA TRP A 586 -52.20 -2.46 -5.55
C TRP A 586 -53.40 -1.52 -5.46
N ARG A 587 -54.56 -2.00 -5.90
CA ARG A 587 -55.85 -1.32 -5.74
C ARG A 587 -56.95 -2.35 -5.53
N ILE A 588 -58.01 -1.94 -4.86
CA ILE A 588 -59.20 -2.75 -4.61
C ILE A 588 -60.37 -2.07 -5.34
N ASN A 589 -61.21 -2.86 -6.03
CA ASN A 589 -62.41 -2.40 -6.74
C ASN A 589 -62.16 -1.23 -7.72
N GLY A 590 -61.02 -1.23 -8.42
CA GLY A 590 -60.69 -0.17 -9.37
C GLY A 590 -60.41 1.20 -8.74
N GLY A 591 -60.19 1.26 -7.43
CA GLY A 591 -59.82 2.48 -6.69
C GLY A 591 -58.41 3.00 -7.01
N TYR A 592 -57.92 3.92 -6.18
CA TYR A 592 -56.60 4.50 -6.35
C TYR A 592 -55.48 3.49 -6.08
N TRP A 593 -54.43 3.55 -6.89
CA TRP A 593 -53.23 2.73 -6.71
C TRP A 593 -52.46 3.13 -5.44
N LYS A 594 -52.46 2.23 -4.45
CA LYS A 594 -51.55 2.26 -3.30
C LYS A 594 -50.20 1.69 -3.74
N LYS A 595 -49.09 2.19 -3.18
CA LYS A 595 -47.71 1.80 -3.58
C LYS A 595 -46.95 1.23 -2.40
N GLY A 596 -46.07 0.27 -2.66
CA GLY A 596 -45.18 -0.34 -1.68
C GLY A 596 -43.90 -0.84 -2.32
N ILE A 597 -42.90 -1.10 -1.48
CA ILE A 597 -41.62 -1.68 -1.88
C ILE A 597 -41.41 -2.92 -1.02
N SER A 598 -41.04 -4.03 -1.63
CA SER A 598 -40.58 -5.21 -0.90
C SER A 598 -39.15 -5.56 -1.27
N PHE A 599 -38.32 -5.80 -0.25
CA PHE A 599 -36.96 -6.31 -0.40
C PHE A 599 -36.90 -7.85 -0.31
N SER A 600 -38.04 -8.50 -0.03
CA SER A 600 -38.18 -9.95 -0.02
C SER A 600 -39.09 -10.40 -1.17
N SER A 601 -39.29 -11.71 -1.30
CA SER A 601 -40.21 -12.34 -2.24
C SER A 601 -41.67 -12.39 -1.72
N SER A 602 -42.00 -11.52 -0.77
CA SER A 602 -43.32 -11.43 -0.15
C SER A 602 -43.67 -9.99 0.21
N PHE A 603 -44.95 -9.67 0.27
CA PHE A 603 -45.45 -8.38 0.74
C PHE A 603 -46.77 -8.57 1.46
N GLU A 604 -46.96 -7.86 2.57
CA GLU A 604 -48.18 -7.94 3.37
C GLU A 604 -48.77 -6.54 3.57
N PHE A 605 -50.10 -6.46 3.46
CA PHE A 605 -50.84 -5.25 3.85
C PHE A 605 -52.19 -5.61 4.45
N GLU A 606 -52.73 -4.69 5.24
CA GLU A 606 -54.04 -4.81 5.88
C GLU A 606 -55.09 -4.01 5.11
N THR A 607 -56.32 -4.54 5.04
CA THR A 607 -57.48 -3.84 4.46
C THR A 607 -58.78 -4.28 5.12
N ASP A 608 -59.76 -3.38 5.21
CA ASP A 608 -61.16 -3.65 5.56
C ASP A 608 -62.08 -3.68 4.33
N GLU A 609 -61.55 -3.34 3.15
CA GLU A 609 -62.27 -3.38 1.87
C GLU A 609 -62.34 -4.81 1.31
N ILE A 610 -63.54 -5.24 0.89
CA ILE A 610 -63.79 -6.50 0.15
C ILE A 610 -63.89 -6.25 -1.36
N GLY A 611 -63.51 -7.23 -2.19
CA GLY A 611 -63.66 -7.15 -3.65
C GLY A 611 -62.40 -7.49 -4.45
N LEU A 612 -62.35 -7.07 -5.72
CA LEU A 612 -61.26 -7.46 -6.64
C LEU A 612 -59.99 -6.68 -6.30
N LEU A 613 -58.96 -7.39 -5.85
CA LEU A 613 -57.60 -6.90 -5.66
C LEU A 613 -56.81 -7.06 -6.96
N GLU A 614 -56.29 -5.96 -7.48
CA GLU A 614 -55.33 -5.94 -8.58
C GLU A 614 -53.97 -5.51 -8.06
N VAL A 615 -52.92 -6.25 -8.41
CA VAL A 615 -51.54 -5.98 -8.03
C VAL A 615 -50.66 -5.96 -9.26
N GLU A 616 -49.81 -4.95 -9.36
CA GLU A 616 -48.73 -4.90 -10.32
C GLU A 616 -47.39 -4.97 -9.60
N LEU A 617 -46.52 -5.86 -10.07
CA LEU A 617 -45.22 -6.17 -9.49
C LEU A 617 -44.13 -5.85 -10.52
N LEU A 618 -43.30 -4.85 -10.25
CA LEU A 618 -42.14 -4.51 -11.06
C LEU A 618 -40.86 -4.92 -10.33
N PRO A 619 -40.20 -6.02 -10.74
CA PRO A 619 -38.92 -6.38 -10.16
C PRO A 619 -37.84 -5.40 -10.61
N VAL A 620 -37.02 -4.95 -9.68
CA VAL A 620 -35.89 -4.06 -9.93
C VAL A 620 -34.61 -4.79 -9.54
N GLY A 621 -33.66 -4.82 -10.47
CA GLY A 621 -32.30 -5.27 -10.22
C GLY A 621 -31.37 -4.08 -10.01
N LEU A 622 -30.11 -4.36 -9.70
CA LEU A 622 -29.09 -3.35 -9.42
C LEU A 622 -28.81 -2.39 -10.60
N ILE A 623 -29.09 -2.82 -11.84
CA ILE A 623 -28.75 -2.09 -13.08
C ILE A 623 -29.96 -1.94 -14.01
N ARG A 624 -30.90 -2.90 -14.03
CA ARG A 624 -32.10 -2.87 -14.89
C ARG A 624 -33.35 -3.33 -14.13
N SER A 625 -34.50 -2.79 -14.52
CA SER A 625 -35.80 -3.29 -14.09
C SER A 625 -36.32 -4.36 -15.05
N GLY A 626 -37.03 -5.34 -14.51
CA GLY A 626 -37.75 -6.34 -15.29
C GLY A 626 -39.06 -5.82 -15.86
N SER A 627 -39.86 -6.73 -16.41
CA SER A 627 -41.20 -6.42 -16.89
C SER A 627 -42.21 -6.47 -15.75
N THR A 628 -43.15 -5.52 -15.74
CA THR A 628 -44.26 -5.53 -14.79
C THR A 628 -45.12 -6.77 -15.00
N LEU A 629 -45.33 -7.53 -13.92
CA LEU A 629 -46.29 -8.63 -13.88
C LEU A 629 -47.56 -8.15 -13.17
N THR A 630 -48.72 -8.36 -13.80
CA THR A 630 -50.02 -8.06 -13.19
C THR A 630 -50.67 -9.35 -12.72
N ALA A 631 -51.18 -9.35 -11.48
CA ALA A 631 -51.92 -10.44 -10.89
C ALA A 631 -53.14 -9.90 -10.14
N SER A 632 -54.20 -10.69 -10.04
CA SER A 632 -55.43 -10.29 -9.36
C SER A 632 -56.04 -11.44 -8.58
N THR A 633 -56.69 -11.13 -7.46
CA THR A 633 -57.46 -12.09 -6.65
C THR A 633 -58.70 -11.42 -6.07
N GLN A 634 -59.68 -12.20 -5.63
CA GLN A 634 -60.83 -11.70 -4.88
C GLN A 634 -60.53 -11.72 -3.38
N ILE A 635 -60.78 -10.61 -2.69
CA ILE A 635 -60.78 -10.51 -1.23
C ILE A 635 -62.20 -10.76 -0.74
N TYR A 636 -62.38 -11.78 0.10
CA TYR A 636 -63.70 -12.19 0.57
C TYR A 636 -64.06 -11.60 1.93
N GLY A 637 -63.10 -11.33 2.81
CA GLY A 637 -63.40 -10.85 4.16
C GLY A 637 -64.39 -11.78 4.88
N VAL A 638 -65.41 -11.17 5.52
CA VAL A 638 -66.53 -11.86 6.18
C VAL A 638 -67.73 -12.13 5.27
N SER A 639 -67.55 -12.09 3.95
CA SER A 639 -68.67 -12.31 2.99
C SER A 639 -68.99 -13.78 2.74
N LEU A 640 -68.10 -14.69 3.14
CA LEU A 640 -68.34 -16.13 3.08
C LEU A 640 -69.20 -16.55 4.29
N PRO A 641 -70.17 -17.48 4.11
CA PRO A 641 -70.91 -18.01 5.24
C PRO A 641 -69.93 -18.71 6.21
N PRO A 642 -70.17 -18.65 7.54
CA PRO A 642 -69.39 -19.41 8.51
C PRO A 642 -69.42 -20.91 8.20
N ASP A 643 -68.39 -21.63 8.63
CA ASP A 643 -68.35 -23.08 8.45
C ASP A 643 -69.53 -23.74 9.20
N ASN A 644 -70.04 -24.84 8.63
CA ASN A 644 -71.10 -25.61 9.28
C ASN A 644 -70.61 -26.18 10.61
N VAL A 645 -71.48 -26.17 11.61
CA VAL A 645 -71.17 -26.78 12.91
C VAL A 645 -71.04 -28.30 12.75
N VAL A 646 -69.98 -28.86 13.33
CA VAL A 646 -69.73 -30.31 13.35
C VAL A 646 -70.01 -30.89 14.74
N GLU A 647 -70.27 -32.20 14.81
CA GLU A 647 -70.51 -32.94 16.06
C GLU A 647 -71.71 -32.44 16.89
N PHE A 648 -72.73 -31.93 16.21
CA PHE A 648 -73.98 -31.56 16.85
C PHE A 648 -74.69 -32.78 17.44
N THR A 649 -74.82 -32.82 18.77
CA THR A 649 -75.43 -33.92 19.51
C THR A 649 -76.38 -33.43 20.59
N ILE A 650 -77.42 -34.22 20.85
CA ILE A 650 -78.41 -33.95 21.91
C ILE A 650 -78.56 -35.21 22.75
N ALA A 651 -78.20 -35.14 24.02
CA ALA A 651 -78.33 -36.25 24.97
C ALA A 651 -78.69 -35.73 26.36
N ASN A 652 -79.69 -36.35 27.02
CA ASN A 652 -80.10 -36.01 28.39
C ASN A 652 -80.36 -34.51 28.64
N ASN A 653 -81.12 -33.86 27.75
CA ASN A 653 -81.36 -32.41 27.76
C ASN A 653 -80.11 -31.54 27.63
N ASN A 654 -79.00 -32.08 27.10
CA ASN A 654 -77.79 -31.34 26.84
C ASN A 654 -77.49 -31.29 25.34
N VAL A 655 -77.28 -30.09 24.82
CA VAL A 655 -76.94 -29.82 23.41
C VAL A 655 -75.44 -29.51 23.35
N ALA A 656 -74.69 -30.37 22.66
CA ALA A 656 -73.25 -30.23 22.50
C ALA A 656 -72.88 -30.11 21.02
N TRP A 657 -71.89 -29.27 20.73
CA TRP A 657 -71.34 -29.06 19.40
C TRP A 657 -69.91 -28.55 19.50
N THR A 658 -69.13 -28.73 18.43
CA THR A 658 -67.78 -28.19 18.37
C THR A 658 -67.83 -26.75 17.83
N PRO A 659 -67.37 -25.73 18.57
CA PRO A 659 -67.41 -24.34 18.12
C PRO A 659 -66.59 -24.13 16.84
N VAL A 660 -67.20 -23.43 15.88
CA VAL A 660 -66.62 -22.99 14.63
C VAL A 660 -65.52 -21.97 14.89
N SER A 661 -64.39 -22.09 14.19
CA SER A 661 -63.20 -21.22 14.37
C SER A 661 -63.27 -19.88 13.63
N ASN A 662 -64.31 -19.64 12.83
CA ASN A 662 -64.55 -18.40 12.11
C ASN A 662 -64.65 -17.20 13.07
N ILE A 663 -63.91 -16.14 12.79
CA ILE A 663 -63.74 -14.99 13.68
C ILE A 663 -64.97 -14.05 13.75
N ASP A 664 -65.87 -14.20 12.78
CA ASP A 664 -67.14 -13.49 12.62
C ASP A 664 -68.32 -14.16 13.34
N VAL A 665 -68.14 -15.37 13.88
CA VAL A 665 -69.18 -16.06 14.66
C VAL A 665 -69.33 -15.41 16.04
N THR A 666 -70.50 -14.80 16.27
CA THR A 666 -70.84 -14.14 17.54
C THR A 666 -71.49 -15.11 18.56
N GLY A 667 -72.05 -16.21 18.07
CA GLY A 667 -72.67 -17.28 18.87
C GLY A 667 -73.59 -18.14 18.00
N TYR A 668 -74.28 -19.08 18.62
CA TYR A 668 -75.11 -20.09 17.95
C TYR A 668 -76.58 -19.93 18.34
N GLU A 669 -77.51 -20.21 17.42
CA GLU A 669 -78.95 -20.19 17.66
C GLU A 669 -79.49 -21.62 17.54
N VAL A 670 -80.10 -22.15 18.59
CA VAL A 670 -80.72 -23.49 18.51
C VAL A 670 -82.21 -23.33 18.21
N ARG A 671 -82.67 -23.93 17.12
CA ARG A 671 -84.08 -23.95 16.73
C ARG A 671 -84.68 -25.35 16.80
N TRP A 672 -85.98 -25.42 17.03
CA TRP A 672 -86.73 -26.67 17.16
C TRP A 672 -88.01 -26.67 16.32
N ASN A 673 -88.33 -27.84 15.76
CA ASN A 673 -89.58 -28.12 15.07
C ASN A 673 -90.25 -29.39 15.63
N SER A 674 -91.57 -29.36 15.76
CA SER A 674 -92.40 -30.47 16.27
C SER A 674 -92.62 -31.57 15.25
N ALA A 675 -92.63 -31.24 13.95
CA ALA A 675 -92.47 -32.21 12.89
C ALA A 675 -90.98 -32.56 12.82
N ASN A 676 -90.62 -33.82 12.55
CA ASN A 676 -89.23 -34.26 12.39
C ASN A 676 -88.56 -33.68 11.11
N GLU A 677 -88.97 -32.48 10.70
CA GLU A 677 -88.52 -31.73 9.54
C GLU A 677 -87.35 -30.81 9.92
N LEU A 678 -86.26 -30.92 9.16
CA LEU A 678 -85.03 -30.15 9.33
C LEU A 678 -85.04 -28.90 8.44
N ASP A 679 -86.04 -28.04 8.62
CA ASP A 679 -86.15 -26.76 7.92
C ASP A 679 -86.02 -25.59 8.91
N TRP A 680 -84.99 -24.77 8.69
CA TRP A 680 -84.66 -23.63 9.54
C TRP A 680 -85.74 -22.54 9.54
N SER A 681 -86.47 -22.40 8.42
CA SER A 681 -87.44 -21.33 8.22
C SER A 681 -88.74 -21.56 8.99
N SER A 682 -89.07 -22.83 9.27
CA SER A 682 -90.27 -23.24 10.02
C SER A 682 -89.99 -23.53 11.50
N ALA A 683 -88.73 -23.64 11.92
CA ALA A 683 -88.33 -23.93 13.29
C ALA A 683 -88.37 -22.70 14.22
N GLN A 684 -88.74 -22.92 15.48
CA GLN A 684 -88.83 -21.89 16.52
C GLN A 684 -87.56 -21.85 17.39
N PRO A 685 -87.06 -20.66 17.81
CA PRO A 685 -85.90 -20.57 18.68
C PRO A 685 -86.18 -21.15 20.08
N LEU A 686 -85.28 -21.99 20.58
CA LEU A 686 -85.39 -22.62 21.91
C LEU A 686 -84.95 -21.70 23.06
N HIS A 687 -84.21 -20.64 22.76
CA HIS A 687 -83.73 -19.64 23.71
C HIS A 687 -83.75 -18.24 23.09
N ALA A 688 -83.72 -17.21 23.95
CA ALA A 688 -83.51 -15.83 23.53
C ALA A 688 -82.01 -15.51 23.48
N GLY A 689 -81.55 -14.82 22.44
CA GLY A 689 -80.14 -14.48 22.26
C GLY A 689 -79.32 -15.59 21.59
N LEU A 690 -77.98 -15.48 21.62
CA LEU A 690 -77.04 -16.44 21.03
C LEU A 690 -76.28 -17.19 22.13
N LEU A 691 -76.06 -18.49 21.93
CA LEU A 691 -75.20 -19.30 22.79
C LEU A 691 -73.73 -19.06 22.43
N THR A 692 -72.89 -18.79 23.42
CA THR A 692 -71.45 -18.54 23.23
C THR A 692 -70.56 -19.67 23.71
N SER A 693 -71.15 -20.72 24.27
CA SER A 693 -70.43 -21.87 24.82
C SER A 693 -71.24 -23.15 24.63
N SER A 694 -70.53 -24.23 24.34
CA SER A 694 -71.01 -25.61 24.32
C SER A 694 -70.32 -26.38 25.44
N PRO A 695 -70.98 -27.31 26.15
CA PRO A 695 -72.37 -27.73 25.99
C PRO A 695 -73.40 -26.77 26.62
N TRP A 696 -74.65 -26.79 26.14
CA TRP A 696 -75.77 -26.01 26.66
C TRP A 696 -76.95 -26.90 27.09
N ASN A 697 -77.45 -26.69 28.32
CA ASN A 697 -78.57 -27.45 28.87
C ASN A 697 -79.92 -26.86 28.45
N LEU A 698 -80.76 -27.70 27.86
CA LEU A 698 -82.13 -27.38 27.50
C LEU A 698 -83.00 -27.17 28.75
N PRO A 699 -83.87 -26.14 28.75
CA PRO A 699 -84.76 -25.87 29.87
C PRO A 699 -85.91 -26.89 30.01
N TYR A 700 -86.15 -27.73 28.99
CA TYR A 700 -87.19 -28.77 28.98
C TYR A 700 -86.81 -29.91 28.01
N THR A 701 -87.37 -31.10 28.23
CA THR A 701 -87.20 -32.24 27.33
C THR A 701 -88.01 -32.02 26.05
N ILE A 702 -87.34 -32.05 24.90
CA ILE A 702 -87.95 -31.82 23.58
C ILE A 702 -88.04 -33.12 22.77
N SER A 703 -89.10 -33.25 21.97
CA SER A 703 -89.32 -34.34 21.02
C SER A 703 -89.57 -33.71 19.65
N GLY A 704 -88.68 -33.93 18.68
CA GLY A 704 -88.75 -33.35 17.33
C GLY A 704 -87.36 -33.06 16.75
N GLY A 705 -87.32 -32.40 15.58
CA GLY A 705 -86.07 -32.01 14.92
C GLY A 705 -85.45 -30.78 15.58
N VAL A 706 -84.14 -30.78 15.78
CA VAL A 706 -83.38 -29.66 16.35
C VAL A 706 -82.29 -29.25 15.38
N LEU A 707 -82.15 -27.96 15.16
CA LEU A 707 -81.22 -27.33 14.22
C LEU A 707 -80.30 -26.37 15.00
N LEU A 708 -79.05 -26.27 14.56
CA LEU A 708 -78.03 -25.36 15.10
C LEU A 708 -77.43 -24.49 14.00
#